data_AF-A0A1T4TTF5-F1
#
_entry.id   AF-A0A1T4TTF5-F1
#
_cell.length_a   1.000
_cell.length_b   1.000
_cell.length_c   1.000
_cell.angle_alpha   90.00
_cell.angle_beta   90.00
_cell.angle_gamma   90.00
#
_symmetry.space_group_name_H-M   'P 1'
#
loop_
_entity.id
_entity.type
_entity.pdbx_description
1 polymer ?
#
loop_
_entity_poly.entity_id
_entity_poly.type
_entity_poly.pdbx_seq_one_letter_code
_entity_poly.pdbx_strand_id
1 'polypeptide(L)'
;MPKRTDIQSILILGAGPIVIGQACEFDYSGAQACKALREEGYRVILVNSNPATIMTDPEMADATYIEPIQWEVVRNIIAKERPDAVLPTMGGQTALNCALELEKHGVLAEFGVEMIGATADAIDKAEDRSRFDKAMKSIGLECPRADTARTMEDAYKVLDMVGFPCIIRPSFTMGGTGGGIAYNVEEFEEICRRGLDLSPTNELLIDESLIGWKEYEMEVVRDKADNCIIVCSIENFDAMGIHTGDSITVAPAQTLTDKEYQLMRNASLAVLREIGVETGGSNVQFGINPKDGRMVIIEMNPRVSRSSALASKATGFPIAKVAAKLAVGFTLDELMNDITGGATPASFEPTIDYVVTKIPRFNFEKFVGANDRLTTQMKSVGEVMAIGRNQQESLHKALRGLEVGATGFDEMVDLDEPDAMTKIRHELKDAGAERIWYIADAFRAGMSVDGVFKLTNVDRWFLVQIEDIVKIEAEVKENGFAGLNENVLRKLKRKGFADARLSKLLGVSESEIRKLRDQFDIHPVYKRVDTCAAEFSSDTAYMYSSYDDECEANPSDKDKIMVLGGGPNRIGQGIEFDYCCVHASLALRDDGYETIMVNCNPETVSTDYDTSDRLYFEPVTLEDVLAIARVEKPKGVIVQYGGQTPLKLARALEAAGVPIIGTSPDAIDRAEDRERFQAAVDRLGLKTPENATVTTMEQAIDKSKEIGFPLVVRPSYVLGGRAMEIVYDESDLRRYFNEAVSVSNESPVLLDRFLDDATEVDVDAICDGERVVIGGIMEHIEQAGVHSGDSACSLPAYTLSQDIQDEMRRQVEKLAFELGVRGLMNTQFAVKDGEVYLIEVNPRAARTVPFVSKATGAPLAKIAARVMAGQSLESQGFTQEIIPPYYSVKEVVLPFNKFPGVDPLLGPEMRSTGEVMGVGDTFAEAFAKADLGCGKQYSEKGRALLSVRNNDKQRVVDLAAKLIKLGFELDATHGTAVVLGEAGINPRLVNKVHEGRPHILDRIKNGEYSYIINTTEGRQAIEDSKVLRRGALAEKVNYTTTLNAAFATCMAHAAVDLSKVTSVQELHARVAEKYSK
;
A
#
# COMPACT_ATOMS: atom_id res chain seq x y z
N MET A 1 -28.53 25.40 -8.34
CA MET A 1 -27.78 26.65 -8.08
C MET A 1 -26.33 26.30 -8.34
N PRO A 2 -25.66 26.96 -9.29
CA PRO A 2 -24.32 26.59 -9.76
C PRO A 2 -23.25 26.77 -8.66
N LYS A 3 -21.98 26.51 -9.03
CA LYS A 3 -20.75 26.90 -8.32
C LYS A 3 -20.92 28.04 -7.30
N ARG A 4 -20.43 27.83 -6.06
CA ARG A 4 -20.35 28.86 -5.01
C ARG A 4 -19.39 30.00 -5.38
N THR A 5 -19.81 31.23 -5.14
CA THR A 5 -19.06 32.46 -5.47
C THR A 5 -18.43 33.15 -4.26
N ASP A 6 -18.82 32.74 -3.06
CA ASP A 6 -18.30 33.21 -1.79
C ASP A 6 -17.02 32.47 -1.36
N ILE A 7 -16.70 31.36 -2.02
CA ILE A 7 -15.44 30.62 -1.87
C ILE A 7 -14.58 30.87 -3.11
N GLN A 8 -13.29 31.15 -2.91
CA GLN A 8 -12.30 31.27 -3.99
C GLN A 8 -11.14 30.29 -3.80
N SER A 9 -10.82 29.96 -2.55
CA SER A 9 -9.69 29.13 -2.17
C SER A 9 -10.09 28.02 -1.21
N ILE A 10 -9.61 26.80 -1.48
CA ILE A 10 -10.02 25.59 -0.76
C ILE A 10 -8.77 24.83 -0.31
N LEU A 11 -8.69 24.53 0.99
CA LEU A 11 -7.70 23.63 1.56
C LEU A 11 -8.23 22.18 1.54
N ILE A 12 -7.54 21.29 0.85
CA ILE A 12 -7.79 19.85 0.91
C ILE A 12 -6.84 19.24 1.94
N LEU A 13 -7.36 18.38 2.81
CA LEU A 13 -6.56 17.60 3.74
C LEU A 13 -6.30 16.21 3.14
N GLY A 14 -5.03 15.90 2.88
CA GLY A 14 -4.61 14.58 2.41
C GLY A 14 -4.57 13.54 3.55
N ALA A 15 -4.31 12.28 3.17
CA ALA A 15 -4.30 11.17 4.12
C ALA A 15 -2.97 10.97 4.86
N GLY A 16 -1.86 11.50 4.33
CA GLY A 16 -0.52 11.22 4.83
C GLY A 16 0.04 9.90 4.26
N PRO A 17 0.95 9.23 4.99
CA PRO A 17 1.60 8.02 4.51
C PRO A 17 0.63 6.83 4.42
N ILE A 18 0.95 5.89 3.53
CA ILE A 18 0.21 4.64 3.34
C ILE A 18 0.39 3.73 4.57
N VAL A 19 -0.72 3.29 5.16
CA VAL A 19 -0.76 2.33 6.28
C VAL A 19 -1.83 1.26 6.04
N ILE A 20 -1.73 0.11 6.71
CA ILE A 20 -2.80 -0.91 6.66
C ILE A 20 -4.13 -0.30 7.12
N GLY A 21 -5.12 -0.32 6.24
CA GLY A 21 -6.45 0.26 6.45
C GLY A 21 -6.57 1.74 6.07
N GLN A 22 -5.55 2.37 5.51
CA GLN A 22 -5.62 3.69 4.87
C GLN A 22 -4.52 3.80 3.80
N ALA A 23 -4.86 3.48 2.55
CA ALA A 23 -3.88 3.27 1.50
C ALA A 23 -4.07 4.20 0.28
N CYS A 24 -3.87 3.67 -0.93
CA CYS A 24 -3.75 4.46 -2.16
C CYS A 24 -5.08 5.09 -2.58
N GLU A 25 -6.20 4.59 -2.05
CA GLU A 25 -7.56 5.06 -2.38
C GLU A 25 -7.72 6.58 -2.13
N PHE A 26 -6.91 7.14 -1.23
CA PHE A 26 -6.94 8.56 -0.88
C PHE A 26 -6.00 9.43 -1.74
N ASP A 27 -4.97 8.86 -2.38
CA ASP A 27 -4.28 9.58 -3.47
C ASP A 27 -5.20 9.68 -4.69
N TYR A 28 -5.84 8.57 -5.08
CA TYR A 28 -6.85 8.58 -6.13
C TYR A 28 -7.97 9.60 -5.86
N SER A 29 -8.59 9.54 -4.68
CA SER A 29 -9.68 10.45 -4.33
C SER A 29 -9.22 11.90 -4.21
N GLY A 30 -8.06 12.13 -3.58
CA GLY A 30 -7.45 13.45 -3.42
C GLY A 30 -7.06 14.08 -4.77
N ALA A 31 -6.48 13.31 -5.69
CA ALA A 31 -6.14 13.75 -7.03
C ALA A 31 -7.38 14.12 -7.84
N GLN A 32 -8.45 13.31 -7.77
CA GLN A 32 -9.73 13.64 -8.40
C GLN A 32 -10.33 14.94 -7.84
N ALA A 33 -10.28 15.14 -6.53
CA ALA A 33 -10.77 16.36 -5.89
C ALA A 33 -9.96 17.60 -6.31
N CYS A 34 -8.62 17.50 -6.35
CA CYS A 34 -7.75 18.57 -6.83
C CYS A 34 -8.10 18.96 -8.28
N LYS A 35 -8.19 17.95 -9.16
CA LYS A 35 -8.56 18.14 -10.57
C LYS A 35 -9.93 18.79 -10.72
N ALA A 36 -10.94 18.26 -10.03
CA ALA A 36 -12.31 18.77 -10.09
C ALA A 36 -12.41 20.24 -9.69
N LEU A 37 -11.79 20.63 -8.57
CA LEU A 37 -11.85 22.00 -8.07
C LEU A 37 -11.06 22.97 -8.95
N ARG A 38 -9.92 22.52 -9.50
CA ARG A 38 -9.12 23.30 -10.45
C ARG A 38 -9.84 23.53 -11.77
N GLU A 39 -10.53 22.52 -12.30
CA GLU A 39 -11.39 22.65 -13.50
C GLU A 39 -12.47 23.72 -13.31
N GLU A 40 -13.06 23.79 -12.11
CA GLU A 40 -14.06 24.80 -11.77
C GLU A 40 -13.44 26.17 -11.43
N GLY A 41 -12.12 26.34 -11.54
CA GLY A 41 -11.41 27.60 -11.34
C GLY A 41 -11.33 28.04 -9.88
N TYR A 42 -11.26 27.10 -8.94
CA TYR A 42 -10.86 27.40 -7.55
C TYR A 42 -9.35 27.41 -7.41
N ARG A 43 -8.87 28.20 -6.44
CA ARG A 43 -7.51 28.11 -5.94
C ARG A 43 -7.42 26.91 -4.99
N VAL A 44 -6.65 25.89 -5.35
CA VAL A 44 -6.52 24.67 -4.56
C VAL A 44 -5.24 24.73 -3.72
N ILE A 45 -5.41 24.60 -2.40
CA ILE A 45 -4.32 24.37 -1.45
C ILE A 45 -4.45 22.93 -0.97
N LEU A 46 -3.34 22.21 -0.91
CA LEU A 46 -3.32 20.82 -0.45
C LEU A 46 -2.23 20.64 0.59
N VAL A 47 -2.52 19.87 1.65
CA VAL A 47 -1.48 19.34 2.56
C VAL A 47 -1.50 17.81 2.56
N ASN A 48 -0.37 17.19 2.23
CA ASN A 48 -0.18 15.75 2.32
C ASN A 48 1.32 15.43 2.50
N SER A 49 1.69 14.76 3.59
CA SER A 49 3.10 14.44 3.89
C SER A 49 3.71 13.36 3.00
N ASN A 50 2.91 12.61 2.24
CA ASN A 50 3.38 11.50 1.41
C ASN A 50 3.88 11.99 0.03
N PRO A 51 5.19 11.88 -0.26
CA PRO A 51 5.77 12.38 -1.51
C PRO A 51 5.48 11.47 -2.73
N ALA A 52 5.05 10.23 -2.51
CA ALA A 52 4.83 9.27 -3.59
C ALA A 52 3.47 9.41 -4.28
N THR A 53 2.70 10.43 -3.92
CA THR A 53 1.34 10.65 -4.40
C THR A 53 1.31 11.51 -5.67
N ILE A 54 0.32 11.27 -6.54
CA ILE A 54 0.06 12.13 -7.70
C ILE A 54 -0.58 13.44 -7.27
N MET A 55 -1.45 13.42 -6.25
CA MET A 55 -2.09 14.66 -5.76
C MET A 55 -1.08 15.71 -5.28
N THR A 56 0.15 15.32 -4.90
CA THR A 56 1.23 16.24 -4.49
C THR A 56 2.13 16.69 -5.63
N ASP A 57 1.85 16.32 -6.88
CA ASP A 57 2.55 16.90 -8.02
C ASP A 57 2.29 18.41 -8.09
N PRO A 58 3.31 19.23 -8.40
CA PRO A 58 3.22 20.68 -8.35
C PRO A 58 2.17 21.26 -9.32
N GLU A 59 1.84 20.56 -10.41
CA GLU A 59 0.82 20.96 -11.37
C GLU A 59 -0.64 20.70 -10.93
N MET A 60 -0.86 19.85 -9.91
CA MET A 60 -2.20 19.43 -9.50
C MET A 60 -2.95 20.45 -8.65
N ALA A 61 -2.22 21.30 -7.92
CA ALA A 61 -2.78 22.33 -7.04
C ALA A 61 -1.97 23.63 -7.16
N ASP A 62 -2.53 24.74 -6.66
CA ASP A 62 -1.87 26.05 -6.70
C ASP A 62 -0.85 26.21 -5.57
N ALA A 63 -1.10 25.59 -4.42
CA ALA A 63 -0.18 25.54 -3.29
C ALA A 63 -0.17 24.15 -2.66
N THR A 64 0.87 23.37 -2.93
CA THR A 64 1.02 21.99 -2.46
C THR A 64 2.00 21.95 -1.29
N TYR A 65 1.57 21.43 -0.14
CA TYR A 65 2.38 21.28 1.07
C TYR A 65 2.68 19.82 1.33
N ILE A 66 3.95 19.44 1.18
CA ILE A 66 4.47 18.16 1.67
C ILE A 66 5.04 18.41 3.06
N GLU A 67 4.13 18.47 4.04
CA GLU A 67 4.39 18.83 5.43
C GLU A 67 3.61 17.88 6.37
N PRO A 68 4.02 17.74 7.65
CA PRO A 68 3.31 16.88 8.60
C PRO A 68 1.85 17.29 8.80
N ILE A 69 0.94 16.32 8.81
CA ILE A 69 -0.51 16.56 8.96
C ILE A 69 -0.88 16.64 10.46
N GLN A 70 -0.21 17.56 11.16
CA GLN A 70 -0.49 17.92 12.55
C GLN A 70 -1.25 19.24 12.56
N TRP A 71 -2.22 19.41 13.47
CA TRP A 71 -3.09 20.59 13.45
C TRP A 71 -2.31 21.90 13.62
N GLU A 72 -1.17 21.89 14.33
CA GLU A 72 -0.30 23.05 14.49
C GLU A 72 0.35 23.46 13.15
N VAL A 73 0.81 22.48 12.38
CA VAL A 73 1.42 22.70 11.05
C VAL A 73 0.36 23.17 10.07
N VAL A 74 -0.80 22.51 10.06
CA VAL A 74 -1.93 22.90 9.19
C VAL A 74 -2.46 24.29 9.55
N ARG A 75 -2.48 24.66 10.83
CA ARG A 75 -2.77 26.04 11.26
C ARG A 75 -1.80 27.04 10.63
N ASN A 76 -0.51 26.73 10.54
CA ASN A 76 0.47 27.63 9.91
C ASN A 76 0.26 27.74 8.40
N ILE A 77 -0.15 26.64 7.75
CA ILE A 77 -0.59 26.67 6.34
C ILE A 77 -1.82 27.56 6.19
N ILE A 78 -2.86 27.39 7.02
CA ILE A 78 -4.07 28.23 7.01
C ILE A 78 -3.71 29.70 7.23
N ALA A 79 -2.81 29.99 8.18
CA ALA A 79 -2.40 31.36 8.48
C ALA A 79 -1.67 32.04 7.32
N LYS A 80 -0.88 31.28 6.55
CA LYS A 80 -0.15 31.73 5.36
C LYS A 80 -1.07 31.85 4.15
N GLU A 81 -1.89 30.84 3.90
CA GLU A 81 -2.64 30.67 2.66
C GLU A 81 -4.03 31.30 2.67
N ARG A 82 -4.61 31.51 3.86
CA ARG A 82 -5.94 32.07 4.09
C ARG A 82 -7.02 31.42 3.21
N PRO A 83 -7.20 30.08 3.28
CA PRO A 83 -8.27 29.41 2.55
C PRO A 83 -9.64 29.90 3.01
N ASP A 84 -10.59 30.03 2.08
CA ASP A 84 -11.99 30.34 2.42
C ASP A 84 -12.71 29.11 2.97
N ALA A 85 -12.32 27.92 2.50
CA ALA A 85 -12.91 26.66 2.92
C ALA A 85 -11.90 25.51 3.10
N VAL A 86 -12.28 24.50 3.87
CA VAL A 86 -11.54 23.23 4.04
C VAL A 86 -12.41 22.04 3.64
N LEU A 87 -11.84 21.12 2.85
CA LEU A 87 -12.48 19.88 2.42
C LEU A 87 -11.80 18.68 3.11
N PRO A 88 -12.39 18.14 4.20
CA PRO A 88 -11.76 17.10 5.02
C PRO A 88 -12.13 15.67 4.59
N THR A 89 -12.97 15.50 3.58
CA THR A 89 -13.61 14.21 3.25
C THR A 89 -12.84 13.37 2.22
N MET A 90 -11.60 13.74 1.88
CA MET A 90 -10.81 13.09 0.82
C MET A 90 -9.55 12.38 1.34
N GLY A 91 -9.21 12.55 2.63
CA GLY A 91 -7.95 12.07 3.22
C GLY A 91 -8.13 11.06 4.36
N GLY A 92 -9.14 10.18 4.26
CA GLY A 92 -9.34 9.11 5.25
C GLY A 92 -9.58 9.62 6.69
N GLN A 93 -9.16 8.84 7.67
CA GLN A 93 -9.32 9.21 9.08
C GLN A 93 -8.38 10.35 9.48
N THR A 94 -7.17 10.40 8.90
CA THR A 94 -6.20 11.47 9.17
C THR A 94 -6.82 12.84 8.93
N ALA A 95 -7.48 13.03 7.78
CA ALA A 95 -8.11 14.30 7.43
C ALA A 95 -9.29 14.65 8.36
N LEU A 96 -10.15 13.69 8.69
CA LEU A 96 -11.28 13.92 9.59
C LEU A 96 -10.80 14.31 10.99
N ASN A 97 -9.85 13.57 11.56
CA ASN A 97 -9.31 13.85 12.89
C ASN A 97 -8.58 15.21 12.91
N CYS A 98 -7.81 15.53 11.88
CA CYS A 98 -7.14 16.83 11.76
C CYS A 98 -8.16 17.98 11.67
N ALA A 99 -9.21 17.84 10.87
CA ALA A 99 -10.26 18.84 10.72
C ALA A 99 -11.01 19.10 12.04
N LEU A 100 -11.33 18.05 12.79
CA LEU A 100 -11.97 18.16 14.09
C LEU A 100 -11.05 18.77 15.16
N GLU A 101 -9.75 18.47 15.14
CA GLU A 101 -8.80 19.14 16.04
C GLU A 101 -8.64 20.63 15.68
N LEU A 102 -8.59 21.00 14.39
CA LEU A 102 -8.58 22.40 13.96
C LEU A 102 -9.83 23.16 14.42
N GLU A 103 -11.01 22.54 14.31
CA GLU A 103 -12.28 23.09 14.81
C GLU A 103 -12.27 23.23 16.34
N LYS A 104 -11.88 22.18 17.05
CA LYS A 104 -11.81 22.14 18.52
C LYS A 104 -10.84 23.17 19.10
N HIS A 105 -9.72 23.41 18.42
CA HIS A 105 -8.75 24.44 18.79
C HIS A 105 -9.15 25.85 18.32
N GLY A 106 -10.31 26.00 17.66
CA GLY A 106 -10.85 27.28 17.22
C GLY A 106 -10.11 27.89 16.03
N VAL A 107 -9.27 27.12 15.33
CA VAL A 107 -8.46 27.60 14.20
C VAL A 107 -9.35 27.97 13.02
N LEU A 108 -10.34 27.12 12.69
CA LEU A 108 -11.24 27.40 11.57
C LEU A 108 -12.01 28.72 11.81
N ALA A 109 -12.49 28.94 13.03
CA ALA A 109 -13.12 30.20 13.44
C ALA A 109 -12.15 31.39 13.48
N GLU A 110 -10.91 31.21 13.96
CA GLU A 110 -9.87 32.25 14.00
C GLU A 110 -9.58 32.83 12.61
N PHE A 111 -9.55 31.97 11.59
CA PHE A 111 -9.19 32.34 10.22
C PHE A 111 -10.39 32.48 9.28
N GLY A 112 -11.61 32.20 9.74
CA GLY A 112 -12.83 32.30 8.93
C GLY A 112 -12.94 31.21 7.85
N VAL A 113 -12.41 30.01 8.11
CA VAL A 113 -12.40 28.88 7.17
C VAL A 113 -13.68 28.07 7.33
N GLU A 114 -14.46 27.93 6.26
CA GLU A 114 -15.68 27.12 6.25
C GLU A 114 -15.38 25.64 5.97
N MET A 115 -15.96 24.72 6.74
CA MET A 115 -15.86 23.28 6.45
C MET A 115 -16.92 22.87 5.41
N ILE A 116 -16.48 22.38 4.25
CA ILE A 116 -17.35 21.96 3.14
C ILE A 116 -17.28 20.44 2.90
N GLY A 117 -18.24 19.90 2.14
CA GLY A 117 -18.39 18.46 1.91
C GLY A 117 -19.17 17.78 3.04
N ALA A 118 -18.60 17.79 4.25
CA ALA A 118 -19.26 17.38 5.48
C ALA A 118 -18.94 18.36 6.62
N THR A 119 -19.93 18.65 7.47
CA THR A 119 -19.74 19.54 8.63
C THR A 119 -19.07 18.81 9.79
N ALA A 120 -18.45 19.56 10.72
CA ALA A 120 -17.85 18.97 11.92
C ALA A 120 -18.87 18.15 12.74
N ASP A 121 -20.13 18.62 12.83
CA ASP A 121 -21.19 17.88 13.51
C ASP A 121 -21.58 16.59 12.79
N ALA A 122 -21.68 16.60 11.46
CA ALA A 122 -21.99 15.40 10.68
C ALA A 122 -20.88 14.34 10.81
N ILE A 123 -19.62 14.78 10.78
CA ILE A 123 -18.46 13.91 10.99
C ILE A 123 -18.51 13.31 12.40
N ASP A 124 -18.64 14.13 13.44
CA ASP A 124 -18.71 13.66 14.83
C ASP A 124 -19.92 12.74 15.07
N LYS A 125 -21.08 13.05 14.47
CA LYS A 125 -22.31 12.24 14.61
C LYS A 125 -22.18 10.83 14.02
N ALA A 126 -21.32 10.65 13.02
CA ALA A 126 -21.04 9.35 12.41
C ALA A 126 -19.89 8.60 13.11
N GLU A 127 -18.82 9.30 13.47
CA GLU A 127 -17.60 8.73 14.05
C GLU A 127 -17.73 8.44 15.56
N ASP A 128 -18.54 9.22 16.29
CA ASP A 128 -18.96 8.91 17.65
C ASP A 128 -20.04 7.82 17.59
N ARG A 129 -19.66 6.61 18.03
CA ARG A 129 -20.50 5.42 17.97
C ARG A 129 -21.78 5.55 18.82
N SER A 130 -21.75 6.34 19.91
CA SER A 130 -22.93 6.63 20.74
C SER A 130 -23.92 7.54 20.02
N ARG A 131 -23.42 8.59 19.36
CA ARG A 131 -24.23 9.51 18.56
C ARG A 131 -24.85 8.78 17.37
N PHE A 132 -24.07 7.92 16.71
CA PHE A 132 -24.53 7.12 15.58
C PHE A 132 -25.68 6.17 15.98
N ASP A 133 -25.54 5.40 17.06
CA ASP A 133 -26.59 4.49 17.53
C ASP A 133 -27.89 5.24 17.89
N LYS A 134 -27.78 6.40 18.56
CA LYS A 134 -28.93 7.27 18.85
C LYS A 134 -29.60 7.78 17.57
N ALA A 135 -28.80 8.13 16.56
CA ALA A 135 -29.29 8.58 15.26
C ALA A 135 -30.05 7.45 14.53
N MET A 136 -29.52 6.22 14.52
CA MET A 136 -30.22 5.09 13.88
C MET A 136 -31.55 4.78 14.57
N LYS A 137 -31.56 4.82 15.91
CA LYS A 137 -32.80 4.65 16.70
C LYS A 137 -33.83 5.74 16.44
N SER A 138 -33.42 6.99 16.19
CA SER A 138 -34.36 8.10 15.93
C SER A 138 -35.13 7.94 14.61
N ILE A 139 -34.48 7.32 13.60
CA ILE A 139 -35.08 7.02 12.29
C ILE A 139 -35.65 5.61 12.18
N GLY A 140 -35.66 4.84 13.27
CA GLY A 140 -36.27 3.52 13.35
C GLY A 140 -35.48 2.41 12.65
N LEU A 141 -34.17 2.59 12.45
CA LEU A 141 -33.28 1.55 11.94
C LEU A 141 -32.66 0.76 13.11
N GLU A 142 -32.54 -0.55 12.95
CA GLU A 142 -31.93 -1.41 13.95
C GLU A 142 -30.40 -1.36 13.88
N CYS A 143 -29.75 -1.36 15.04
CA CYS A 143 -28.32 -1.64 15.20
C CYS A 143 -28.16 -2.95 16.00
N PRO A 144 -26.97 -3.59 15.96
CA PRO A 144 -26.64 -4.66 16.89
C PRO A 144 -26.88 -4.23 18.33
N ARG A 145 -27.25 -5.17 19.21
CA ARG A 145 -27.31 -4.86 20.65
C ARG A 145 -25.90 -4.53 21.15
N ALA A 146 -25.71 -3.29 21.58
CA ALA A 146 -24.41 -2.78 21.99
C ALA A 146 -24.55 -1.70 23.07
N ASP A 147 -23.44 -1.43 23.76
CA ASP A 147 -23.31 -0.26 24.65
C ASP A 147 -21.86 0.23 24.64
N THR A 148 -21.66 1.47 25.08
CA THR A 148 -20.35 2.13 25.08
C THR A 148 -19.58 1.88 26.37
N ALA A 149 -18.25 1.84 26.27
CA ALA A 149 -17.34 1.70 27.41
C ALA A 149 -16.18 2.70 27.29
N ARG A 150 -15.89 3.41 28.39
CA ARG A 150 -14.74 4.33 28.51
C ARG A 150 -13.69 3.87 29.51
N THR A 151 -13.99 2.77 30.21
CA THR A 151 -13.12 2.12 31.17
C THR A 151 -13.28 0.60 31.02
N MET A 152 -12.30 -0.16 31.53
CA MET A 152 -12.41 -1.62 31.59
C MET A 152 -13.61 -2.07 32.43
N GLU A 153 -13.97 -1.34 33.49
CA GLU A 153 -15.12 -1.68 34.32
C GLU A 153 -16.43 -1.55 33.54
N ASP A 154 -16.57 -0.48 32.75
CA ASP A 154 -17.72 -0.29 31.87
C ASP A 154 -17.76 -1.39 30.81
N ALA A 155 -16.61 -1.73 30.21
CA ALA A 155 -16.50 -2.79 29.22
C ALA A 155 -17.02 -4.12 29.78
N TYR A 156 -16.66 -4.48 31.01
CA TYR A 156 -17.19 -5.66 31.69
C TYR A 156 -18.71 -5.63 31.89
N LYS A 157 -19.30 -4.47 32.19
CA LYS A 157 -20.77 -4.32 32.28
C LYS A 157 -21.44 -4.56 30.93
N VAL A 158 -20.83 -4.09 29.85
CA VAL A 158 -21.35 -4.34 28.49
C VAL A 158 -21.21 -5.82 28.13
N LEU A 159 -20.10 -6.46 28.50
CA LEU A 159 -19.90 -7.90 28.30
C LEU A 159 -20.99 -8.74 28.98
N ASP A 160 -21.38 -8.40 30.22
CA ASP A 160 -22.48 -9.08 30.93
C ASP A 160 -23.83 -8.96 30.18
N MET A 161 -24.01 -7.90 29.39
CA MET A 161 -25.18 -7.71 28.54
C MET A 161 -25.08 -8.54 27.25
N VAL A 162 -23.97 -8.46 26.52
CA VAL A 162 -23.87 -9.01 25.15
C VAL A 162 -23.42 -10.47 25.09
N GLY A 163 -22.60 -10.91 26.04
CA GLY A 163 -22.00 -12.25 26.08
C GLY A 163 -20.86 -12.46 25.06
N PHE A 164 -20.32 -13.68 25.01
CA PHE A 164 -19.28 -14.08 24.05
C PHE A 164 -19.83 -14.93 22.88
N PRO A 165 -19.21 -14.86 21.68
CA PRO A 165 -18.24 -13.83 21.32
C PRO A 165 -18.88 -12.45 21.23
N CYS A 166 -18.10 -11.39 21.45
CA CYS A 166 -18.52 -10.00 21.23
C CYS A 166 -17.54 -9.27 20.31
N ILE A 167 -18.02 -8.23 19.63
CA ILE A 167 -17.22 -7.40 18.74
C ILE A 167 -16.89 -6.11 19.48
N ILE A 168 -15.63 -5.68 19.43
CA ILE A 168 -15.15 -4.45 20.06
C ILE A 168 -14.70 -3.50 18.96
N ARG A 169 -15.26 -2.29 18.91
CA ARG A 169 -14.97 -1.25 17.91
C ARG A 169 -14.65 0.09 18.60
N PRO A 170 -13.43 0.61 18.47
CA PRO A 170 -13.11 1.94 18.99
C PRO A 170 -13.80 3.06 18.21
N SER A 171 -14.15 4.16 18.89
CA SER A 171 -14.64 5.40 18.26
C SER A 171 -13.48 6.16 17.60
N PHE A 172 -13.73 6.87 16.50
CA PHE A 172 -12.75 7.66 15.71
C PHE A 172 -11.54 6.88 15.16
N THR A 173 -11.70 5.57 14.95
CA THR A 173 -10.72 4.74 14.24
C THR A 173 -11.37 4.06 13.04
N MET A 174 -10.55 3.70 12.05
CA MET A 174 -10.97 2.97 10.85
C MET A 174 -10.14 1.70 10.62
N GLY A 175 -10.59 0.85 9.69
CA GLY A 175 -9.91 -0.42 9.37
C GLY A 175 -9.89 -1.38 10.57
N GLY A 176 -10.84 -1.22 11.50
CA GLY A 176 -10.91 -1.93 12.77
C GLY A 176 -9.71 -1.71 13.71
N THR A 177 -8.94 -0.64 13.54
CA THR A 177 -7.74 -0.37 14.34
C THR A 177 -8.09 -0.31 15.83
N GLY A 178 -7.45 -1.19 16.62
CA GLY A 178 -7.69 -1.32 18.06
C GLY A 178 -8.92 -2.15 18.44
N GLY A 179 -9.72 -2.57 17.44
CA GLY A 179 -10.84 -3.48 17.63
C GLY A 179 -10.47 -4.96 17.52
N GLY A 180 -11.50 -5.80 17.55
CA GLY A 180 -11.36 -7.25 17.42
C GLY A 180 -12.62 -8.02 17.79
N ILE A 181 -12.51 -9.34 17.75
CA ILE A 181 -13.52 -10.27 18.28
C ILE A 181 -12.93 -10.89 19.55
N ALA A 182 -13.67 -10.81 20.66
CA ALA A 182 -13.31 -11.51 21.88
C ALA A 182 -14.15 -12.78 22.02
N TYR A 183 -13.51 -13.94 22.07
CA TYR A 183 -14.13 -15.24 22.33
C TYR A 183 -14.10 -15.61 23.82
N ASN A 184 -13.25 -14.94 24.60
CA ASN A 184 -13.06 -15.17 26.02
C ASN A 184 -12.56 -13.88 26.72
N VAL A 185 -12.43 -13.95 28.05
CA VAL A 185 -12.05 -12.81 28.89
C VAL A 185 -10.62 -12.32 28.64
N GLU A 186 -9.68 -13.22 28.32
CA GLU A 186 -8.29 -12.83 28.07
C GLU A 186 -8.17 -11.98 26.80
N GLU A 187 -8.77 -12.44 25.71
CA GLU A 187 -8.88 -11.67 24.48
C GLU A 187 -9.64 -10.36 24.67
N PHE A 188 -10.72 -10.40 25.47
CA PHE A 188 -11.52 -9.22 25.79
C PHE A 188 -10.70 -8.12 26.47
N GLU A 189 -9.91 -8.47 27.49
CA GLU A 189 -9.05 -7.49 28.16
C GLU A 189 -7.96 -6.94 27.24
N GLU A 190 -7.33 -7.79 26.44
CA GLU A 190 -6.28 -7.37 25.51
C GLU A 190 -6.82 -6.38 24.48
N ILE A 191 -7.94 -6.73 23.83
CA ILE A 191 -8.56 -5.90 22.80
C ILE A 191 -9.09 -4.60 23.42
N CYS A 192 -9.80 -4.65 24.55
CA CYS A 192 -10.37 -3.45 25.16
C CYS A 192 -9.28 -2.46 25.61
N ARG A 193 -8.19 -2.94 26.24
CA ARG A 193 -7.09 -2.05 26.68
C ARG A 193 -6.43 -1.36 25.48
N ARG A 194 -6.13 -2.13 24.43
CA ARG A 194 -5.56 -1.59 23.19
C ARG A 194 -6.51 -0.60 22.52
N GLY A 195 -7.79 -0.94 22.42
CA GLY A 195 -8.79 -0.10 21.75
C GLY A 195 -9.08 1.21 22.49
N LEU A 196 -9.15 1.18 23.83
CA LEU A 196 -9.31 2.39 24.64
C LEU A 196 -8.13 3.35 24.45
N ASP A 197 -6.90 2.83 24.49
CA ASP A 197 -5.70 3.63 24.27
C ASP A 197 -5.58 4.16 22.83
N LEU A 198 -6.00 3.39 21.82
CA LEU A 198 -5.96 3.83 20.42
C LEU A 198 -7.10 4.77 20.02
N SER A 199 -8.23 4.75 20.72
CA SER A 199 -9.35 5.65 20.44
C SER A 199 -8.99 7.11 20.80
N PRO A 200 -9.09 8.06 19.86
CA PRO A 200 -8.91 9.49 20.14
C PRO A 200 -9.82 10.03 21.26
N THR A 201 -10.97 9.38 21.50
CA THR A 201 -11.96 9.78 22.53
C THR A 201 -11.98 8.85 23.74
N ASN A 202 -11.04 7.88 23.82
CA ASN A 202 -10.97 6.85 24.86
C ASN A 202 -12.32 6.13 25.05
N GLU A 203 -12.92 5.69 23.95
CA GLU A 203 -14.25 5.07 23.91
C GLU A 203 -14.28 3.84 22.98
N LEU A 204 -14.99 2.82 23.44
CA LEU A 204 -15.32 1.60 22.70
C LEU A 204 -16.83 1.46 22.57
N LEU A 205 -17.28 0.89 21.45
CA LEU A 205 -18.57 0.24 21.32
C LEU A 205 -18.36 -1.28 21.36
N ILE A 206 -19.13 -1.98 22.20
CA ILE A 206 -19.05 -3.44 22.33
C ILE A 206 -20.40 -4.03 21.92
N ASP A 207 -20.41 -4.78 20.82
CA ASP A 207 -21.58 -5.30 20.14
C ASP A 207 -21.76 -6.82 20.35
N GLU A 208 -23.01 -7.27 20.34
CA GLU A 208 -23.33 -8.70 20.22
C GLU A 208 -22.82 -9.29 18.89
N SER A 209 -22.54 -10.60 18.89
CA SER A 209 -22.06 -11.27 17.69
C SER A 209 -23.13 -11.43 16.62
N LEU A 210 -22.81 -10.94 15.43
CA LEU A 210 -23.51 -11.22 14.18
C LEU A 210 -22.65 -12.06 13.23
N ILE A 211 -21.65 -12.78 13.76
CA ILE A 211 -20.72 -13.56 12.95
C ILE A 211 -21.48 -14.56 12.08
N GLY A 212 -21.17 -14.55 10.78
CA GLY A 212 -21.79 -15.42 9.79
C GLY A 212 -23.08 -14.88 9.16
N TRP A 213 -23.52 -13.66 9.49
CA TRP A 213 -24.52 -12.92 8.71
C TRP A 213 -23.91 -12.43 7.39
N LYS A 214 -24.75 -12.15 6.40
CA LYS A 214 -24.30 -11.50 5.16
C LYS A 214 -23.90 -10.06 5.46
N GLU A 215 -22.86 -9.58 4.82
CA GLU A 215 -22.36 -8.20 4.98
C GLU A 215 -22.48 -7.46 3.63
N TYR A 216 -23.04 -6.26 3.67
CA TYR A 216 -23.30 -5.42 2.50
C TYR A 216 -22.82 -4.00 2.71
N GLU A 217 -22.47 -3.35 1.60
CA GLU A 217 -22.11 -1.93 1.58
C GLU A 217 -22.88 -1.22 0.47
N MET A 218 -23.26 0.03 0.71
CA MET A 218 -23.80 0.93 -0.32
C MET A 218 -23.01 2.23 -0.36
N GLU A 219 -22.55 2.58 -1.56
CA GLU A 219 -21.97 3.89 -1.85
C GLU A 219 -23.08 4.85 -2.26
N VAL A 220 -23.22 5.92 -1.49
CA VAL A 220 -24.31 6.89 -1.62
C VAL A 220 -23.74 8.26 -1.92
N VAL A 221 -24.37 9.01 -2.82
CA VAL A 221 -24.03 10.41 -3.08
C VAL A 221 -25.27 11.28 -2.90
N ARG A 222 -25.13 12.37 -2.16
CA ARG A 222 -26.19 13.34 -1.86
C ARG A 222 -25.75 14.77 -2.18
N ASP A 223 -26.69 15.57 -2.70
CA ASP A 223 -26.48 17.00 -2.95
C ASP A 223 -27.39 17.91 -2.11
N LYS A 224 -27.10 19.22 -2.18
CA LYS A 224 -27.82 20.26 -1.42
C LYS A 224 -29.29 20.42 -1.79
N ALA A 225 -29.74 19.85 -2.92
CA ALA A 225 -31.14 19.82 -3.32
C ALA A 225 -31.88 18.58 -2.78
N ASP A 226 -31.20 17.78 -1.94
CA ASP A 226 -31.65 16.49 -1.43
C ASP A 226 -31.85 15.42 -2.52
N ASN A 227 -31.25 15.60 -3.70
CA ASN A 227 -31.08 14.48 -4.63
C ASN A 227 -30.11 13.49 -3.99
N CYS A 228 -30.44 12.21 -4.07
CA CYS A 228 -29.68 11.17 -3.39
C CYS A 228 -29.76 9.87 -4.21
N ILE A 229 -28.60 9.29 -4.51
CA ILE A 229 -28.45 8.13 -5.41
C ILE A 229 -27.59 7.05 -4.77
N ILE A 230 -27.87 5.78 -5.09
CA ILE A 230 -26.95 4.67 -4.85
C ILE A 230 -26.05 4.53 -6.07
N VAL A 231 -24.74 4.78 -5.90
CA VAL A 231 -23.76 4.61 -6.98
C VAL A 231 -23.42 3.14 -7.15
N CYS A 232 -23.26 2.41 -6.04
CA CYS A 232 -22.90 1.00 -6.08
C CYS A 232 -23.41 0.27 -4.83
N SER A 233 -23.78 -1.00 -5.01
CA SER A 233 -24.01 -1.95 -3.92
C SER A 233 -22.96 -3.05 -3.97
N ILE A 234 -22.40 -3.41 -2.83
CA ILE A 234 -21.36 -4.42 -2.69
C ILE A 234 -21.86 -5.53 -1.77
N GLU A 235 -21.69 -6.79 -2.18
CA GLU A 235 -21.91 -7.97 -1.35
C GLU A 235 -20.56 -8.57 -0.97
N ASN A 236 -20.35 -8.80 0.32
CA ASN A 236 -19.14 -9.47 0.79
C ASN A 236 -19.29 -10.98 0.59
N PHE A 237 -18.27 -11.61 -0.01
CA PHE A 237 -18.18 -13.06 -0.12
C PHE A 237 -17.92 -13.68 1.25
N ASP A 238 -16.98 -13.10 2.00
CA ASP A 238 -16.71 -13.46 3.38
C ASP A 238 -17.76 -12.81 4.30
N ALA A 239 -18.35 -13.60 5.20
CA ALA A 239 -19.44 -13.14 6.05
C ALA A 239 -18.98 -12.20 7.18
N MET A 240 -19.95 -11.53 7.84
CA MET A 240 -19.73 -10.70 9.03
C MET A 240 -18.79 -11.38 10.02
N GLY A 241 -17.81 -10.63 10.52
CA GLY A 241 -16.74 -11.12 11.41
C GLY A 241 -15.34 -11.03 10.79
N ILE A 242 -15.25 -10.83 9.47
CA ILE A 242 -14.05 -10.45 8.75
C ILE A 242 -14.29 -9.04 8.20
N HIS A 243 -13.39 -8.12 8.46
CA HIS A 243 -13.53 -6.74 8.04
C HIS A 243 -13.66 -6.65 6.50
N THR A 244 -14.54 -5.80 5.96
CA THR A 244 -14.77 -5.67 4.51
C THR A 244 -13.49 -5.49 3.68
N GLY A 245 -12.56 -4.67 4.17
CA GLY A 245 -11.23 -4.51 3.59
C GLY A 245 -10.36 -5.78 3.53
N ASP A 246 -10.55 -6.74 4.45
CA ASP A 246 -9.90 -8.06 4.45
C ASP A 246 -10.77 -9.16 3.83
N SER A 247 -12.00 -8.82 3.40
CA SER A 247 -12.93 -9.71 2.70
C SER A 247 -12.73 -9.67 1.18
N ILE A 248 -13.00 -10.79 0.53
CA ILE A 248 -13.40 -10.83 -0.87
C ILE A 248 -14.78 -10.16 -0.98
N THR A 249 -14.96 -9.29 -1.97
CA THR A 249 -16.23 -8.60 -2.20
C THR A 249 -16.59 -8.56 -3.68
N VAL A 250 -17.88 -8.42 -3.98
CA VAL A 250 -18.39 -8.38 -5.35
C VAL A 250 -19.38 -7.26 -5.55
N ALA A 251 -19.42 -6.71 -6.77
CA ALA A 251 -20.43 -5.76 -7.20
C ALA A 251 -21.11 -6.25 -8.50
N PRO A 252 -22.45 -6.16 -8.62
CA PRO A 252 -23.38 -5.64 -7.62
C PRO A 252 -23.67 -6.64 -6.49
N ALA A 253 -24.63 -6.34 -5.60
CA ALA A 253 -25.21 -7.34 -4.71
C ALA A 253 -25.91 -8.46 -5.50
N GLN A 254 -25.77 -9.71 -5.06
CA GLN A 254 -26.20 -10.91 -5.79
C GLN A 254 -27.39 -11.61 -5.15
N THR A 255 -27.43 -11.70 -3.81
CA THR A 255 -28.36 -12.58 -3.08
C THR A 255 -29.46 -11.84 -2.33
N LEU A 256 -29.77 -10.60 -2.71
CA LEU A 256 -30.94 -9.85 -2.24
C LEU A 256 -32.06 -9.91 -3.25
N THR A 257 -33.29 -10.11 -2.75
CA THR A 257 -34.46 -9.78 -3.56
C THR A 257 -34.54 -8.27 -3.76
N ASP A 258 -35.17 -7.81 -4.84
CA ASP A 258 -35.38 -6.38 -5.05
C ASP A 258 -36.06 -5.70 -3.84
N LYS A 259 -37.00 -6.38 -3.16
CA LYS A 259 -37.62 -5.84 -1.93
C LYS A 259 -36.60 -5.57 -0.83
N GLU A 260 -35.69 -6.50 -0.57
CA GLU A 260 -34.64 -6.33 0.44
C GLU A 260 -33.65 -5.24 0.00
N TYR A 261 -33.30 -5.21 -1.29
CA TYR A 261 -32.46 -4.17 -1.87
C TYR A 261 -33.08 -2.78 -1.69
N GLN A 262 -34.37 -2.61 -1.99
CA GLN A 262 -35.07 -1.33 -1.81
C GLN A 262 -35.15 -0.90 -0.34
N LEU A 263 -35.29 -1.86 0.61
CA LEU A 263 -35.24 -1.57 2.03
C LEU A 263 -33.85 -1.07 2.45
N MET A 264 -32.80 -1.76 2.01
CA MET A 264 -31.41 -1.36 2.25
C MET A 264 -31.09 -0.01 1.61
N ARG A 265 -31.51 0.21 0.36
CA ARG A 265 -31.42 1.48 -0.36
C ARG A 265 -32.07 2.61 0.43
N ASN A 266 -33.33 2.46 0.82
CA ASN A 266 -34.05 3.49 1.57
C ASN A 266 -33.38 3.80 2.91
N ALA A 267 -32.86 2.78 3.60
CA ALA A 267 -32.10 2.96 4.84
C ALA A 267 -30.81 3.75 4.60
N SER A 268 -30.03 3.44 3.56
CA SER A 268 -28.83 4.20 3.18
C SER A 268 -29.14 5.69 2.99
N LEU A 269 -30.18 6.03 2.22
CA LEU A 269 -30.56 7.42 1.98
C LEU A 269 -31.03 8.11 3.28
N ALA A 270 -31.74 7.39 4.15
CA ALA A 270 -32.20 7.91 5.44
C ALA A 270 -31.04 8.17 6.41
N VAL A 271 -30.04 7.29 6.42
CA VAL A 271 -28.82 7.43 7.24
C VAL A 271 -28.09 8.72 6.89
N LEU A 272 -27.81 8.98 5.60
CA LEU A 272 -27.12 10.21 5.19
C LEU A 272 -27.89 11.48 5.59
N ARG A 273 -29.22 11.46 5.44
CA ARG A 273 -30.09 12.58 5.82
C ARG A 273 -30.06 12.85 7.32
N GLU A 274 -30.14 11.80 8.14
CA GLU A 274 -30.11 11.93 9.60
C GLU A 274 -28.74 12.35 10.11
N ILE A 275 -27.66 11.79 9.56
CA ILE A 275 -26.29 12.18 9.94
C ILE A 275 -26.00 13.62 9.52
N GLY A 276 -26.58 14.08 8.41
CA GLY A 276 -26.42 15.46 7.92
C GLY A 276 -25.34 15.61 6.86
N VAL A 277 -25.01 14.56 6.11
CA VAL A 277 -24.14 14.67 4.94
C VAL A 277 -24.99 15.18 3.77
N GLU A 278 -24.84 16.47 3.43
CA GLU A 278 -25.67 17.14 2.42
C GLU A 278 -24.98 17.32 1.07
N THR A 279 -23.64 17.31 0.99
CA THR A 279 -22.92 17.68 -0.23
C THR A 279 -21.70 16.78 -0.49
N GLY A 280 -21.93 15.48 -0.70
CA GLY A 280 -20.82 14.55 -0.89
C GLY A 280 -21.22 13.08 -0.97
N GLY A 281 -20.19 12.23 -0.99
CA GLY A 281 -20.32 10.78 -0.95
C GLY A 281 -20.16 10.21 0.46
N SER A 282 -20.78 9.07 0.73
CA SER A 282 -20.61 8.30 1.97
C SER A 282 -20.87 6.82 1.74
N ASN A 283 -20.22 5.98 2.55
CA ASN A 283 -20.43 4.54 2.57
C ASN A 283 -21.33 4.16 3.76
N VAL A 284 -22.29 3.26 3.57
CA VAL A 284 -23.16 2.72 4.63
C VAL A 284 -23.06 1.19 4.63
N GLN A 285 -22.88 0.59 5.82
CA GLN A 285 -22.66 -0.85 5.99
C GLN A 285 -23.81 -1.54 6.73
N PHE A 286 -24.11 -2.77 6.31
CA PHE A 286 -25.26 -3.54 6.77
C PHE A 286 -24.90 -5.00 7.09
N GLY A 287 -25.49 -5.52 8.16
CA GLY A 287 -25.58 -6.96 8.42
C GLY A 287 -26.98 -7.46 8.07
N ILE A 288 -27.09 -8.53 7.27
CA ILE A 288 -28.37 -9.16 6.92
C ILE A 288 -28.38 -10.63 7.32
N ASN A 289 -29.34 -11.01 8.14
CA ASN A 289 -29.53 -12.41 8.53
C ASN A 289 -30.05 -13.22 7.34
N PRO A 290 -29.30 -14.22 6.85
CA PRO A 290 -29.71 -14.99 5.66
C PRO A 290 -30.96 -15.86 5.88
N LYS A 291 -31.43 -16.03 7.13
CA LYS A 291 -32.58 -16.88 7.45
C LYS A 291 -33.92 -16.16 7.35
N ASP A 292 -33.99 -14.90 7.72
CA ASP A 292 -35.24 -14.14 7.89
C ASP A 292 -35.22 -12.73 7.28
N GLY A 293 -34.08 -12.30 6.72
CA GLY A 293 -33.94 -10.98 6.10
C GLY A 293 -33.84 -9.83 7.11
N ARG A 294 -33.66 -10.10 8.40
CA ARG A 294 -33.42 -9.05 9.41
C ARG A 294 -32.18 -8.25 9.02
N MET A 295 -32.35 -6.93 8.88
CA MET A 295 -31.30 -5.99 8.49
C MET A 295 -30.93 -5.11 9.69
N VAL A 296 -29.62 -4.95 9.92
CA VAL A 296 -29.08 -4.02 10.92
C VAL A 296 -28.02 -3.11 10.29
N ILE A 297 -27.93 -1.88 10.76
CA ILE A 297 -26.90 -0.92 10.38
C ILE A 297 -25.66 -1.13 11.23
N ILE A 298 -24.50 -1.27 10.59
CA ILE A 298 -23.21 -1.49 11.26
C ILE A 298 -22.49 -0.17 11.52
N GLU A 299 -22.32 0.64 10.47
CA GLU A 299 -21.73 1.97 10.52
C GLU A 299 -22.01 2.77 9.24
N MET A 300 -21.67 4.05 9.26
CA MET A 300 -21.54 4.87 8.07
C MET A 300 -20.23 5.67 8.13
N ASN A 301 -19.63 5.91 6.98
CA ASN A 301 -18.38 6.65 6.84
C ASN A 301 -18.67 7.97 6.10
N PRO A 302 -18.55 9.15 6.75
CA PRO A 302 -18.98 10.45 6.20
C PRO A 302 -17.95 11.08 5.23
N ARG A 303 -17.37 10.24 4.36
CA ARG A 303 -16.26 10.57 3.46
C ARG A 303 -16.14 9.53 2.35
N VAL A 304 -15.21 9.77 1.42
CA VAL A 304 -14.72 8.71 0.52
C VAL A 304 -13.99 7.62 1.33
N SER A 305 -13.91 6.43 0.73
CA SER A 305 -13.40 5.19 1.33
C SER A 305 -12.72 4.31 0.27
N ARG A 306 -12.08 3.21 0.70
CA ARG A 306 -11.64 2.15 -0.23
C ARG A 306 -12.80 1.62 -1.07
N SER A 307 -13.96 1.43 -0.44
CA SER A 307 -15.17 0.94 -1.09
C SER A 307 -15.69 1.94 -2.13
N SER A 308 -15.52 3.24 -1.91
CA SER A 308 -15.85 4.28 -2.90
C SER A 308 -14.89 4.30 -4.09
N ALA A 309 -13.60 4.02 -3.88
CA ALA A 309 -12.64 3.87 -4.96
C ALA A 309 -12.96 2.62 -5.78
N LEU A 310 -13.18 1.48 -5.12
CA LEU A 310 -13.65 0.24 -5.73
C LEU A 310 -14.95 0.45 -6.52
N ALA A 311 -15.95 1.11 -5.94
CA ALA A 311 -17.22 1.40 -6.60
C ALA A 311 -17.06 2.33 -7.82
N SER A 312 -16.17 3.33 -7.72
CA SER A 312 -15.88 4.21 -8.85
C SER A 312 -15.29 3.43 -10.01
N LYS A 313 -14.36 2.52 -9.73
CA LYS A 313 -13.78 1.62 -10.76
C LYS A 313 -14.79 0.61 -11.27
N ALA A 314 -15.60 0.03 -10.39
CA ALA A 314 -16.59 -0.98 -10.75
C ALA A 314 -17.66 -0.42 -11.69
N THR A 315 -18.10 0.82 -11.46
CA THR A 315 -19.22 1.41 -12.19
C THR A 315 -18.78 2.32 -13.33
N GLY A 316 -17.61 2.94 -13.21
CA GLY A 316 -17.17 4.05 -14.06
C GLY A 316 -17.63 5.44 -13.57
N PHE A 317 -18.39 5.51 -12.46
CA PHE A 317 -18.85 6.76 -11.88
C PHE A 317 -17.79 7.37 -10.94
N PRO A 318 -17.26 8.58 -11.19
CA PRO A 318 -16.14 9.14 -10.44
C PRO A 318 -16.61 9.82 -9.12
N ILE A 319 -16.82 9.02 -8.07
CA ILE A 319 -17.44 9.49 -6.80
C ILE A 319 -16.68 10.69 -6.20
N ALA A 320 -15.36 10.63 -6.09
CA ALA A 320 -14.57 11.70 -5.47
C ALA A 320 -14.62 13.01 -6.28
N LYS A 321 -14.53 12.92 -7.61
CA LYS A 321 -14.67 14.06 -8.53
C LYS A 321 -16.04 14.72 -8.38
N VAL A 322 -17.12 13.93 -8.38
CA VAL A 322 -18.49 14.42 -8.20
C VAL A 322 -18.67 15.04 -6.81
N ALA A 323 -18.24 14.35 -5.76
CA ALA A 323 -18.35 14.83 -4.38
C ALA A 323 -17.62 16.17 -4.16
N ALA A 324 -16.45 16.36 -4.77
CA ALA A 324 -15.74 17.64 -4.72
C ALA A 324 -16.54 18.79 -5.36
N LYS A 325 -17.21 18.55 -6.50
CA LYS A 325 -18.08 19.55 -7.14
C LYS A 325 -19.35 19.81 -6.31
N LEU A 326 -19.94 18.79 -5.69
CA LEU A 326 -21.08 18.97 -4.80
C LEU A 326 -20.73 19.81 -3.56
N ALA A 327 -19.54 19.62 -2.99
CA ALA A 327 -19.06 20.39 -1.83
C ALA A 327 -18.99 21.90 -2.09
N VAL A 328 -18.79 22.31 -3.36
CA VAL A 328 -18.79 23.71 -3.79
C VAL A 328 -20.13 24.15 -4.40
N GLY A 329 -21.19 23.40 -4.10
CA GLY A 329 -22.56 23.80 -4.33
C GLY A 329 -23.16 23.34 -5.66
N PHE A 330 -22.51 22.52 -6.48
CA PHE A 330 -23.25 21.90 -7.59
C PHE A 330 -24.35 20.96 -7.07
N THR A 331 -25.35 20.69 -7.91
CA THR A 331 -26.29 19.59 -7.73
C THR A 331 -26.04 18.49 -8.77
N LEU A 332 -26.45 17.25 -8.48
CA LEU A 332 -26.18 16.09 -9.33
C LEU A 332 -26.72 16.23 -10.75
N ASP A 333 -27.84 16.94 -10.92
CA ASP A 333 -28.47 17.23 -12.21
C ASP A 333 -27.72 18.28 -13.03
N GLU A 334 -26.87 19.09 -12.39
CA GLU A 334 -26.01 20.09 -13.06
C GLU A 334 -24.70 19.48 -13.58
N LEU A 335 -24.31 18.32 -13.03
CA LEU A 335 -23.10 17.61 -13.41
C LEU A 335 -23.40 16.61 -14.52
N MET A 336 -22.47 16.47 -15.46
CA MET A 336 -22.58 15.52 -16.56
C MET A 336 -21.84 14.22 -16.21
N ASN A 337 -22.33 13.09 -16.73
CA ASN A 337 -21.68 11.80 -16.57
C ASN A 337 -20.51 11.66 -17.56
N ASP A 338 -19.29 11.62 -17.02
CA ASP A 338 -18.03 11.69 -17.79
C ASP A 338 -17.95 10.66 -18.91
N ILE A 339 -18.22 9.37 -18.62
CA ILE A 339 -17.93 8.29 -19.57
C ILE A 339 -18.95 8.15 -20.70
N THR A 340 -20.14 8.72 -20.56
CA THR A 340 -21.14 8.80 -21.65
C THR A 340 -20.94 10.05 -22.52
N GLY A 341 -19.78 10.70 -22.44
CA GLY A 341 -19.47 11.93 -23.16
C GLY A 341 -20.31 13.12 -22.71
N GLY A 342 -20.86 13.06 -21.48
CA GLY A 342 -21.79 14.05 -20.94
C GLY A 342 -23.19 14.02 -21.56
N ALA A 343 -23.59 12.91 -22.19
CA ALA A 343 -24.94 12.74 -22.72
C ALA A 343 -26.01 12.58 -21.62
N THR A 344 -25.63 12.04 -20.46
CA THR A 344 -26.50 11.88 -19.29
C THR A 344 -26.00 12.72 -18.10
N PRO A 345 -26.89 13.11 -17.15
CA PRO A 345 -26.46 13.80 -15.93
C PRO A 345 -25.80 12.81 -14.96
N ALA A 346 -25.14 13.32 -13.92
CA ALA A 346 -24.63 12.52 -12.81
C ALA A 346 -25.76 12.08 -11.84
N SER A 347 -26.98 12.62 -11.97
CA SER A 347 -28.15 12.29 -11.15
C SER A 347 -28.85 10.98 -11.58
N PHE A 348 -28.14 9.86 -11.54
CA PHE A 348 -28.68 8.52 -11.83
C PHE A 348 -27.99 7.45 -11.00
N GLU A 349 -28.58 6.25 -10.92
CA GLU A 349 -27.97 5.08 -10.30
C GLU A 349 -27.35 4.21 -11.40
N PRO A 350 -26.02 3.96 -11.39
CA PRO A 350 -25.37 3.12 -12.39
C PRO A 350 -25.95 1.71 -12.44
N THR A 351 -26.02 1.17 -13.66
CA THR A 351 -26.35 -0.23 -13.93
C THR A 351 -25.19 -0.87 -14.67
N ILE A 352 -24.76 -2.04 -14.23
CA ILE A 352 -23.64 -2.78 -14.82
C ILE A 352 -24.12 -4.13 -15.35
N ASP A 353 -23.60 -4.55 -16.49
CA ASP A 353 -23.93 -5.81 -17.17
C ASP A 353 -22.80 -6.86 -17.02
N TYR A 354 -22.01 -6.71 -15.96
CA TYR A 354 -20.90 -7.56 -15.59
C TYR A 354 -20.84 -7.71 -14.07
N VAL A 355 -19.96 -8.60 -13.60
CA VAL A 355 -19.64 -8.79 -12.19
C VAL A 355 -18.23 -8.31 -11.95
N VAL A 356 -18.06 -7.54 -10.89
CA VAL A 356 -16.77 -7.10 -10.37
C VAL A 356 -16.42 -7.93 -9.14
N THR A 357 -15.16 -8.33 -9.01
CA THR A 357 -14.67 -9.05 -7.82
C THR A 357 -13.40 -8.42 -7.32
N LYS A 358 -13.38 -8.08 -6.04
CA LYS A 358 -12.19 -7.61 -5.33
C LYS A 358 -11.67 -8.72 -4.41
N ILE A 359 -10.35 -8.90 -4.38
CA ILE A 359 -9.65 -9.81 -3.46
C ILE A 359 -8.54 -9.04 -2.74
N PRO A 360 -8.46 -9.12 -1.39
CA PRO A 360 -7.40 -8.45 -0.63
C PRO A 360 -6.06 -9.17 -0.78
N ARG A 361 -4.97 -8.38 -0.70
CA ARG A 361 -3.58 -8.84 -0.76
C ARG A 361 -2.96 -8.75 0.64
N PHE A 362 -2.35 -9.85 1.11
CA PHE A 362 -1.74 -9.95 2.44
C PHE A 362 -0.24 -10.23 2.37
N ASN A 363 0.56 -9.85 3.37
CA ASN A 363 2.00 -10.15 3.44
C ASN A 363 2.40 -10.87 4.74
N PHE A 364 1.61 -11.84 5.22
CA PHE A 364 1.90 -12.53 6.48
C PHE A 364 3.28 -13.20 6.51
N GLU A 365 3.83 -13.59 5.37
CA GLU A 365 5.17 -14.15 5.24
C GLU A 365 6.28 -13.20 5.73
N LYS A 366 6.03 -11.89 5.77
CA LYS A 366 6.98 -10.87 6.27
C LYS A 366 6.87 -10.65 7.79
N PHE A 367 5.87 -11.25 8.43
CA PHE A 367 5.48 -10.98 9.81
C PHE A 367 5.43 -12.28 10.63
N VAL A 368 6.54 -13.02 10.65
CA VAL A 368 6.66 -14.25 11.43
C VAL A 368 6.30 -13.98 12.90
N GLY A 369 5.35 -14.75 13.43
CA GLY A 369 4.80 -14.57 14.78
C GLY A 369 3.57 -13.66 14.88
N ALA A 370 3.11 -13.08 13.77
CA ALA A 370 1.78 -12.47 13.70
C ALA A 370 0.68 -13.55 13.78
N ASN A 371 -0.48 -13.18 14.34
CA ASN A 371 -1.70 -13.94 14.13
C ASN A 371 -2.22 -13.65 12.71
N ASP A 372 -2.24 -14.69 11.87
CA ASP A 372 -2.58 -14.63 10.44
C ASP A 372 -4.07 -14.86 10.14
N ARG A 373 -4.89 -15.06 11.17
CA ARG A 373 -6.34 -15.24 11.02
C ARG A 373 -7.03 -13.91 10.77
N LEU A 374 -7.99 -13.90 9.84
CA LEU A 374 -8.78 -12.72 9.49
C LEU A 374 -9.81 -12.43 10.59
N THR A 375 -10.04 -11.15 10.86
CA THR A 375 -10.92 -10.67 11.94
C THR A 375 -11.46 -9.28 11.59
N THR A 376 -12.07 -8.60 12.55
CA THR A 376 -12.62 -7.25 12.36
C THR A 376 -11.55 -6.15 12.28
N GLN A 377 -10.27 -6.44 12.58
CA GLN A 377 -9.14 -5.54 12.35
C GLN A 377 -8.41 -5.92 11.06
N MET A 378 -8.28 -4.98 10.13
CA MET A 378 -7.62 -5.19 8.85
C MET A 378 -6.14 -5.54 8.99
N LYS A 379 -5.69 -6.43 8.10
CA LYS A 379 -4.32 -6.92 7.97
C LYS A 379 -3.84 -6.96 6.51
N SER A 380 -4.74 -6.79 5.54
CA SER A 380 -4.39 -6.64 4.12
C SER A 380 -3.61 -5.34 3.86
N VAL A 381 -2.75 -5.38 2.85
CA VAL A 381 -1.81 -4.31 2.46
C VAL A 381 -2.15 -3.68 1.11
N GLY A 382 -3.21 -4.16 0.47
CA GLY A 382 -3.69 -3.73 -0.84
C GLY A 382 -4.77 -4.67 -1.35
N GLU A 383 -5.23 -4.46 -2.58
CA GLU A 383 -6.30 -5.25 -3.19
C GLU A 383 -6.19 -5.31 -4.71
N VAL A 384 -6.71 -6.39 -5.30
CA VAL A 384 -6.90 -6.55 -6.75
C VAL A 384 -8.38 -6.51 -7.07
N MET A 385 -8.73 -5.94 -8.21
CA MET A 385 -10.07 -6.01 -8.77
C MET A 385 -10.04 -6.69 -10.14
N ALA A 386 -11.11 -7.40 -10.48
CA ALA A 386 -11.32 -7.89 -11.84
C ALA A 386 -12.77 -7.74 -12.25
N ILE A 387 -13.00 -7.70 -13.57
CA ILE A 387 -14.31 -7.60 -14.19
C ILE A 387 -14.51 -8.81 -15.12
N GLY A 388 -15.65 -9.48 -15.01
CA GLY A 388 -16.04 -10.57 -15.91
C GLY A 388 -17.55 -10.55 -16.18
N ARG A 389 -17.99 -11.13 -17.31
CA ARG A 389 -19.43 -11.20 -17.66
C ARG A 389 -20.21 -12.17 -16.77
N ASN A 390 -19.52 -12.93 -15.94
CA ASN A 390 -20.09 -13.78 -14.91
C ASN A 390 -19.14 -13.88 -13.72
N GLN A 391 -19.66 -14.33 -12.58
CA GLN A 391 -18.92 -14.43 -11.33
C GLN A 391 -17.72 -15.39 -11.40
N GLN A 392 -17.82 -16.52 -12.10
CA GLN A 392 -16.71 -17.46 -12.24
C GLN A 392 -15.54 -16.84 -13.00
N GLU A 393 -15.83 -16.15 -14.12
CA GLU A 393 -14.85 -15.41 -14.91
C GLU A 393 -14.18 -14.30 -14.10
N SER A 394 -14.98 -13.47 -13.43
CA SER A 394 -14.49 -12.37 -12.58
C SER A 394 -13.59 -12.88 -11.45
N LEU A 395 -14.01 -13.93 -10.75
CA LEU A 395 -13.25 -14.52 -9.64
C LEU A 395 -11.91 -15.13 -10.10
N HIS A 396 -11.91 -15.90 -11.18
CA HIS A 396 -10.67 -16.45 -11.74
C HIS A 396 -9.69 -15.36 -12.22
N LYS A 397 -10.21 -14.27 -12.80
CA LYS A 397 -9.39 -13.11 -13.18
C LYS A 397 -8.77 -12.44 -11.96
N ALA A 398 -9.55 -12.22 -10.90
CA ALA A 398 -9.04 -11.65 -9.65
C ALA A 398 -7.96 -12.55 -9.02
N LEU A 399 -8.18 -13.88 -8.96
CA LEU A 399 -7.20 -14.83 -8.40
C LEU A 399 -5.87 -14.81 -9.15
N ARG A 400 -5.87 -14.83 -10.49
CA ARG A 400 -4.62 -14.80 -11.26
C ARG A 400 -3.95 -13.43 -11.30
N GLY A 401 -4.71 -12.35 -11.07
CA GLY A 401 -4.18 -10.99 -10.96
C GLY A 401 -3.68 -10.62 -9.56
N LEU A 402 -3.78 -11.52 -8.58
CA LEU A 402 -3.47 -11.25 -7.18
C LEU A 402 -1.96 -11.19 -6.87
N GLU A 403 -1.09 -11.57 -7.82
CA GLU A 403 0.37 -11.54 -7.66
C GLU A 403 0.87 -12.37 -6.46
N VAL A 404 0.28 -13.55 -6.28
CA VAL A 404 0.69 -14.58 -5.29
C VAL A 404 1.16 -15.87 -5.95
N GLY A 405 1.26 -15.90 -7.29
CA GLY A 405 1.64 -17.09 -8.07
C GLY A 405 0.47 -18.03 -8.39
N ALA A 406 -0.76 -17.66 -7.99
CA ALA A 406 -1.96 -18.39 -8.34
C ALA A 406 -2.32 -18.20 -9.82
N THR A 407 -2.84 -19.28 -10.42
CA THR A 407 -3.34 -19.34 -11.80
C THR A 407 -4.86 -19.53 -11.86
N GLY A 408 -5.49 -19.63 -10.69
CA GLY A 408 -6.90 -19.94 -10.47
C GLY A 408 -7.05 -20.56 -9.08
N PHE A 409 -7.86 -21.61 -8.96
CA PHE A 409 -7.90 -22.43 -7.75
C PHE A 409 -6.77 -23.47 -7.77
N ASP A 410 -5.54 -23.06 -7.51
CA ASP A 410 -4.47 -24.02 -7.27
C ASP A 410 -4.70 -24.84 -5.98
N GLU A 411 -4.21 -26.08 -5.97
CA GLU A 411 -4.28 -26.98 -4.81
C GLU A 411 -3.34 -26.51 -3.67
N MET A 412 -3.83 -26.46 -2.42
CA MET A 412 -3.03 -26.08 -1.25
C MET A 412 -2.50 -27.30 -0.48
N VAL A 413 -3.23 -28.41 -0.54
CA VAL A 413 -2.87 -29.66 0.12
C VAL A 413 -2.85 -30.82 -0.85
N ASP A 414 -1.96 -31.77 -0.61
CA ASP A 414 -2.07 -33.10 -1.19
C ASP A 414 -3.14 -33.89 -0.40
N LEU A 415 -4.19 -34.32 -1.09
CA LEU A 415 -5.33 -35.01 -0.48
C LEU A 415 -4.99 -36.41 0.05
N ASP A 416 -3.87 -36.99 -0.39
CA ASP A 416 -3.36 -38.27 0.10
C ASP A 416 -2.65 -38.12 1.47
N GLU A 417 -2.35 -36.89 1.91
CA GLU A 417 -1.77 -36.65 3.23
C GLU A 417 -2.77 -36.97 4.36
N PRO A 418 -2.36 -37.71 5.42
CA PRO A 418 -3.25 -38.12 6.50
C PRO A 418 -3.98 -36.96 7.23
N ASP A 419 -3.42 -35.75 7.20
CA ASP A 419 -3.93 -34.58 7.91
C ASP A 419 -4.58 -33.52 7.01
N ALA A 420 -4.67 -33.76 5.69
CA ALA A 420 -5.22 -32.81 4.71
C ALA A 420 -6.63 -32.34 5.09
N MET A 421 -7.53 -33.27 5.43
CA MET A 421 -8.90 -32.93 5.85
C MET A 421 -8.98 -32.13 7.15
N THR A 422 -7.99 -32.29 8.04
CA THR A 422 -7.92 -31.52 9.28
C THR A 422 -7.49 -30.08 8.97
N LYS A 423 -6.46 -29.90 8.12
CA LYS A 423 -6.00 -28.60 7.63
C LYS A 423 -7.14 -27.85 6.92
N ILE A 424 -7.80 -28.50 5.94
CA ILE A 424 -8.96 -27.94 5.21
C ILE A 424 -10.03 -27.45 6.18
N ARG A 425 -10.46 -28.28 7.15
CA ARG A 425 -11.52 -27.88 8.09
C ARG A 425 -11.13 -26.69 8.97
N HIS A 426 -9.87 -26.60 9.37
CA HIS A 426 -9.37 -25.46 10.15
C HIS A 426 -9.41 -24.19 9.31
N GLU A 427 -8.84 -24.21 8.11
CA GLU A 427 -8.76 -23.05 7.21
C GLU A 427 -10.14 -22.56 6.73
N LEU A 428 -11.12 -23.47 6.61
CA LEU A 428 -12.51 -23.09 6.32
C LEU A 428 -13.18 -22.39 7.50
N LYS A 429 -12.95 -22.88 8.71
CA LYS A 429 -13.63 -22.40 9.93
C LYS A 429 -13.01 -21.10 10.46
N ASP A 430 -11.69 -21.08 10.56
CA ASP A 430 -10.90 -19.99 11.11
C ASP A 430 -10.10 -19.36 9.96
N ALA A 431 -10.74 -18.45 9.24
CA ALA A 431 -10.25 -17.96 7.96
C ALA A 431 -8.84 -17.36 8.03
N GLY A 432 -7.94 -17.86 7.21
CA GLY A 432 -6.70 -17.19 6.84
C GLY A 432 -6.82 -16.51 5.46
N ALA A 433 -5.73 -15.87 5.03
CA ALA A 433 -5.62 -15.30 3.68
C ALA A 433 -5.83 -16.32 2.55
N GLU A 434 -5.62 -17.61 2.84
CA GLU A 434 -5.63 -18.68 1.85
C GLU A 434 -6.98 -19.42 1.74
N ARG A 435 -7.99 -19.04 2.54
CA ARG A 435 -9.26 -19.76 2.67
C ARG A 435 -9.94 -20.06 1.32
N ILE A 436 -9.86 -19.15 0.36
CA ILE A 436 -10.48 -19.31 -0.96
C ILE A 436 -9.97 -20.55 -1.72
N TRP A 437 -8.69 -20.89 -1.59
CA TRP A 437 -8.12 -22.09 -2.20
C TRP A 437 -8.50 -23.36 -1.41
N TYR A 438 -8.50 -23.28 -0.08
CA TYR A 438 -8.98 -24.38 0.77
C TYR A 438 -10.46 -24.72 0.56
N ILE A 439 -11.30 -23.75 0.17
CA ILE A 439 -12.70 -24.00 -0.24
C ILE A 439 -12.72 -24.92 -1.48
N ALA A 440 -11.86 -24.69 -2.47
CA ALA A 440 -11.75 -25.58 -3.63
C ALA A 440 -11.25 -26.97 -3.22
N ASP A 441 -10.23 -27.06 -2.36
CA ASP A 441 -9.73 -28.34 -1.84
C ASP A 441 -10.79 -29.11 -1.05
N ALA A 442 -11.66 -28.42 -0.31
CA ALA A 442 -12.78 -29.05 0.38
C ALA A 442 -13.72 -29.77 -0.61
N PHE A 443 -14.01 -29.16 -1.76
CA PHE A 443 -14.80 -29.80 -2.81
C PHE A 443 -14.04 -30.94 -3.50
N ARG A 444 -12.74 -30.79 -3.75
CA ARG A 444 -11.89 -31.89 -4.28
C ARG A 444 -11.89 -33.10 -3.33
N ALA A 445 -11.91 -32.85 -2.02
CA ALA A 445 -12.00 -33.87 -0.98
C ALA A 445 -13.42 -34.43 -0.75
N GLY A 446 -14.41 -34.00 -1.52
CA GLY A 446 -15.78 -34.51 -1.47
C GLY A 446 -16.67 -33.92 -0.37
N MET A 447 -16.29 -32.78 0.23
CA MET A 447 -17.21 -32.05 1.11
C MET A 447 -18.39 -31.48 0.32
N SER A 448 -19.58 -31.53 0.90
CA SER A 448 -20.75 -30.88 0.29
C SER A 448 -20.72 -29.37 0.50
N VAL A 449 -21.40 -28.62 -0.37
CA VAL A 449 -21.63 -27.17 -0.23
C VAL A 449 -22.21 -26.83 1.14
N ASP A 450 -23.14 -27.63 1.68
CA ASP A 450 -23.68 -27.44 3.03
C ASP A 450 -22.63 -27.64 4.14
N GLY A 451 -21.69 -28.57 3.93
CA GLY A 451 -20.58 -28.78 4.85
C GLY A 451 -19.64 -27.58 4.89
N VAL A 452 -19.28 -27.06 3.71
CA VAL A 452 -18.44 -25.86 3.56
C VAL A 452 -19.14 -24.61 4.11
N PHE A 453 -20.42 -24.40 3.78
CA PHE A 453 -21.23 -23.29 4.29
C PHE A 453 -21.25 -23.26 5.83
N LYS A 454 -21.41 -24.41 6.49
CA LYS A 454 -21.47 -24.47 7.96
C LYS A 454 -20.18 -24.05 8.65
N LEU A 455 -19.05 -24.13 7.96
CA LEU A 455 -17.74 -23.73 8.50
C LEU A 455 -17.42 -22.28 8.14
N THR A 456 -17.78 -21.87 6.93
CA THR A 456 -17.32 -20.60 6.35
C THR A 456 -18.33 -19.47 6.47
N ASN A 457 -19.62 -19.80 6.55
CA ASN A 457 -20.76 -18.89 6.40
C ASN A 457 -20.84 -18.14 5.06
N VAL A 458 -19.95 -18.42 4.10
CA VAL A 458 -19.99 -17.90 2.73
C VAL A 458 -21.28 -18.38 2.06
N ASP A 459 -22.04 -17.48 1.43
CA ASP A 459 -23.33 -17.84 0.84
C ASP A 459 -23.19 -18.98 -0.18
N ARG A 460 -24.15 -19.90 -0.18
CA ARG A 460 -24.15 -21.07 -1.05
C ARG A 460 -24.09 -20.69 -2.52
N TRP A 461 -24.61 -19.53 -2.90
CA TRP A 461 -24.58 -19.03 -4.27
C TRP A 461 -23.14 -18.91 -4.80
N PHE A 462 -22.18 -18.50 -3.97
CA PHE A 462 -20.76 -18.48 -4.35
C PHE A 462 -20.16 -19.88 -4.32
N LEU A 463 -20.46 -20.65 -3.27
CA LEU A 463 -19.89 -21.98 -3.06
C LEU A 463 -20.21 -22.97 -4.19
N VAL A 464 -21.45 -22.98 -4.69
CA VAL A 464 -21.84 -23.86 -5.81
C VAL A 464 -21.09 -23.54 -7.10
N GLN A 465 -20.68 -22.28 -7.29
CA GLN A 465 -19.93 -21.86 -8.48
C GLN A 465 -18.46 -22.30 -8.41
N ILE A 466 -17.88 -22.30 -7.20
CA ILE A 466 -16.54 -22.85 -6.97
C ILE A 466 -16.57 -24.38 -7.11
N GLU A 467 -17.60 -25.05 -6.57
CA GLU A 467 -17.79 -26.49 -6.74
C GLU A 467 -17.91 -26.88 -8.23
N ASP A 468 -18.66 -26.10 -9.02
CA ASP A 468 -18.77 -26.29 -10.47
C ASP A 468 -17.42 -26.14 -11.19
N ILE A 469 -16.60 -25.15 -10.82
CA ILE A 469 -15.23 -25.01 -11.34
C ILE A 469 -14.39 -26.24 -11.01
N VAL A 470 -14.42 -26.70 -9.76
CA VAL A 470 -13.64 -27.88 -9.32
C VAL A 470 -14.07 -29.15 -10.06
N LYS A 471 -15.37 -29.34 -10.31
CA LYS A 471 -15.88 -30.45 -11.12
C LYS A 471 -15.35 -30.38 -12.54
N ILE A 472 -15.32 -29.19 -13.14
CA ILE A 472 -14.77 -28.97 -14.47
C ILE A 472 -13.26 -29.23 -14.50
N GLU A 473 -12.51 -28.86 -13.46
CA GLU A 473 -11.08 -29.22 -13.36
C GLU A 473 -10.88 -30.73 -13.38
N ALA A 474 -11.72 -31.49 -12.67
CA ALA A 474 -11.67 -32.95 -12.68
C ALA A 474 -12.00 -33.51 -14.08
N GLU A 475 -13.01 -32.97 -14.77
CA GLU A 475 -13.34 -33.35 -16.16
C GLU A 475 -12.16 -33.06 -17.12
N VAL A 476 -11.46 -31.93 -16.95
CA VAL A 476 -10.28 -31.59 -17.76
C VAL A 476 -9.14 -32.57 -17.50
N LYS A 477 -8.85 -32.90 -16.24
CA LYS A 477 -7.84 -33.90 -15.87
C LYS A 477 -8.16 -35.28 -16.46
N GLU A 478 -9.42 -35.71 -16.40
CA GLU A 478 -9.86 -37.02 -16.89
C GLU A 478 -9.77 -37.14 -18.42
N ASN A 479 -10.24 -36.11 -19.15
CA ASN A 479 -10.26 -36.14 -20.62
C ASN A 479 -8.89 -35.84 -21.25
N GLY A 480 -7.99 -35.21 -20.49
CA GLY A 480 -6.65 -34.86 -20.94
C GLY A 480 -6.63 -33.83 -22.08
N PHE A 481 -5.44 -33.55 -22.60
CA PHE A 481 -5.24 -32.54 -23.64
C PHE A 481 -6.03 -32.83 -24.93
N ALA A 482 -6.20 -34.11 -25.29
CA ALA A 482 -6.98 -34.53 -26.45
C ALA A 482 -8.48 -34.21 -26.34
N GLY A 483 -8.99 -34.00 -25.12
CA GLY A 483 -10.37 -33.61 -24.86
C GLY A 483 -10.67 -32.14 -25.14
N LEU A 484 -9.64 -31.28 -25.27
CA LEU A 484 -9.78 -29.85 -25.52
C LEU A 484 -10.09 -29.54 -27.00
N ASN A 485 -11.29 -29.88 -27.45
CA ASN A 485 -11.82 -29.35 -28.70
C ASN A 485 -12.25 -27.87 -28.55
N GLU A 486 -12.53 -27.20 -29.67
CA GLU A 486 -12.91 -25.79 -29.71
C GLU A 486 -14.03 -25.43 -28.72
N ASN A 487 -15.12 -26.21 -28.70
CA ASN A 487 -16.28 -25.93 -27.84
C ASN A 487 -15.94 -26.06 -26.35
N VAL A 488 -15.17 -27.08 -25.99
CA VAL A 488 -14.74 -27.31 -24.60
C VAL A 488 -13.82 -26.18 -24.16
N LEU A 489 -12.81 -25.85 -24.96
CA LEU A 489 -11.85 -24.80 -24.64
C LEU A 489 -12.55 -23.44 -24.51
N ARG A 490 -13.45 -23.09 -25.44
CA ARG A 490 -14.26 -21.85 -25.37
C ARG A 490 -15.10 -21.80 -24.09
N LYS A 491 -15.73 -22.91 -23.70
CA LYS A 491 -16.49 -23.01 -22.44
C LYS A 491 -15.60 -22.80 -21.21
N LEU A 492 -14.39 -23.36 -21.19
CA LEU A 492 -13.42 -23.15 -20.12
C LEU A 492 -13.01 -21.68 -20.03
N LYS A 493 -12.68 -21.06 -21.16
CA LYS A 493 -12.29 -19.64 -21.19
C LYS A 493 -13.42 -18.70 -20.75
N ARG A 494 -14.69 -19.00 -21.09
CA ARG A 494 -15.89 -18.28 -20.58
C ARG A 494 -16.11 -18.40 -19.07
N LYS A 495 -15.51 -19.39 -18.42
CA LYS A 495 -15.45 -19.54 -16.95
C LYS A 495 -14.18 -18.93 -16.35
N GLY A 496 -13.40 -18.19 -17.14
CA GLY A 496 -12.19 -17.50 -16.71
C GLY A 496 -10.97 -18.37 -16.51
N PHE A 497 -10.98 -19.66 -16.89
CA PHE A 497 -9.80 -20.53 -16.74
C PHE A 497 -8.60 -19.92 -17.46
N ALA A 498 -7.50 -19.71 -16.73
CA ALA A 498 -6.23 -19.28 -17.31
C ALA A 498 -5.58 -20.41 -18.11
N ASP A 499 -4.81 -20.07 -19.12
CA ASP A 499 -3.99 -21.02 -19.88
C ASP A 499 -3.01 -21.75 -18.95
N ALA A 500 -2.45 -21.02 -17.98
CA ALA A 500 -1.54 -21.56 -16.97
C ALA A 500 -2.23 -22.59 -16.06
N ARG A 501 -3.51 -22.39 -15.71
CA ARG A 501 -4.25 -23.37 -14.91
C ARG A 501 -4.51 -24.64 -15.70
N LEU A 502 -4.97 -24.50 -16.95
CA LEU A 502 -5.17 -25.66 -17.84
C LEU A 502 -3.86 -26.42 -18.10
N SER A 503 -2.75 -25.69 -18.23
CA SER A 503 -1.40 -26.25 -18.36
C SER A 503 -1.05 -27.15 -17.16
N LYS A 504 -1.24 -26.67 -15.92
CA LYS A 504 -1.00 -27.47 -14.70
C LYS A 504 -1.89 -28.70 -14.62
N LEU A 505 -3.19 -28.54 -14.90
CA LEU A 505 -4.16 -29.65 -14.88
C LEU A 505 -3.81 -30.77 -15.86
N LEU A 506 -3.21 -30.42 -17.00
CA LEU A 506 -2.95 -31.34 -18.11
C LEU A 506 -1.48 -31.80 -18.20
N GLY A 507 -0.57 -31.23 -17.41
CA GLY A 507 0.86 -31.53 -17.47
C GLY A 507 1.51 -31.10 -18.80
N VAL A 508 1.02 -30.01 -19.41
CA VAL A 508 1.58 -29.42 -20.65
C VAL A 508 2.12 -28.01 -20.36
N SER A 509 2.83 -27.40 -21.30
CA SER A 509 3.25 -26.00 -21.14
C SER A 509 2.08 -25.03 -21.37
N GLU A 510 2.10 -23.88 -20.69
CA GLU A 510 1.15 -22.78 -20.93
C GLU A 510 1.13 -22.37 -22.42
N SER A 511 2.29 -22.39 -23.07
CA SER A 511 2.43 -22.06 -24.49
C SER A 511 1.65 -23.00 -25.41
N GLU A 512 1.45 -24.27 -25.02
CA GLU A 512 0.69 -25.23 -25.81
C GLU A 512 -0.82 -24.95 -25.74
N ILE A 513 -1.33 -24.57 -24.56
CA ILE A 513 -2.73 -24.15 -24.41
C ILE A 513 -2.99 -22.88 -25.23
N ARG A 514 -2.08 -21.90 -25.17
CA ARG A 514 -2.18 -20.67 -25.97
C ARG A 514 -2.17 -20.97 -27.47
N LYS A 515 -1.24 -21.79 -27.97
CA LYS A 515 -1.21 -22.21 -29.38
C LYS A 515 -2.49 -22.92 -29.81
N LEU A 516 -3.07 -23.73 -28.93
CA LEU A 516 -4.34 -24.41 -29.20
C LEU A 516 -5.50 -23.40 -29.32
N ARG A 517 -5.54 -22.38 -28.45
CA ARG A 517 -6.49 -21.27 -28.58
C ARG A 517 -6.30 -20.53 -29.90
N ASP A 518 -5.06 -20.18 -30.25
CA ASP A 518 -4.74 -19.50 -31.51
C ASP A 518 -5.16 -20.34 -32.73
N GLN A 519 -4.98 -21.66 -32.68
CA GLN A 519 -5.41 -22.58 -33.74
C GLN A 519 -6.93 -22.57 -33.94
N PHE A 520 -7.70 -22.44 -32.85
CA PHE A 520 -9.16 -22.37 -32.88
C PHE A 520 -9.71 -20.93 -32.97
N ASP A 521 -8.85 -19.92 -33.10
CA ASP A 521 -9.22 -18.50 -33.05
C ASP A 521 -10.08 -18.16 -31.80
N ILE A 522 -9.72 -18.76 -30.65
CA ILE A 522 -10.36 -18.51 -29.36
C ILE A 522 -9.59 -17.40 -28.63
N HIS A 523 -10.05 -16.16 -28.82
CA HIS A 523 -9.49 -14.98 -28.18
C HIS A 523 -10.57 -14.25 -27.39
N PRO A 524 -10.20 -13.48 -26.36
CA PRO A 524 -11.16 -12.64 -25.68
C PRO A 524 -11.60 -11.51 -26.60
N VAL A 525 -12.84 -11.07 -26.39
CA VAL A 525 -13.31 -9.76 -26.80
C VAL A 525 -13.14 -8.78 -25.64
N TYR A 526 -13.19 -7.49 -25.93
CA TYR A 526 -13.14 -6.46 -24.90
C TYR A 526 -14.46 -5.72 -24.86
N LYS A 527 -15.00 -5.57 -23.66
CA LYS A 527 -16.22 -4.82 -23.35
C LYS A 527 -15.86 -3.53 -22.63
N ARG A 528 -16.69 -2.51 -22.77
CA ARG A 528 -16.48 -1.23 -22.08
C ARG A 528 -17.24 -1.15 -20.76
N VAL A 529 -16.68 -0.40 -19.82
CA VAL A 529 -17.39 0.13 -18.66
C VAL A 529 -18.07 1.43 -19.08
N ASP A 530 -19.38 1.53 -18.86
CA ASP A 530 -20.21 2.62 -19.39
C ASP A 530 -21.25 3.18 -18.41
N THR A 531 -21.27 2.73 -17.15
CA THR A 531 -22.24 3.07 -16.08
C THR A 531 -23.70 2.70 -16.35
N CYS A 532 -24.07 2.24 -17.54
CA CYS A 532 -25.46 2.19 -17.99
C CYS A 532 -25.86 0.88 -18.70
N ALA A 533 -25.02 -0.15 -18.65
CA ALA A 533 -25.29 -1.46 -19.25
C ALA A 533 -25.66 -1.34 -20.74
N ALA A 534 -24.86 -0.56 -21.47
CA ALA A 534 -25.01 -0.26 -22.89
C ALA A 534 -26.32 0.46 -23.30
N GLU A 535 -27.08 1.05 -22.37
CA GLU A 535 -28.23 1.91 -22.73
C GLU A 535 -27.79 3.14 -23.54
N PHE A 536 -26.59 3.67 -23.24
CA PHE A 536 -25.96 4.79 -23.92
C PHE A 536 -24.57 4.41 -24.43
N SER A 537 -24.11 5.04 -25.51
CA SER A 537 -22.75 4.85 -26.02
C SER A 537 -21.73 5.53 -25.10
N SER A 538 -20.60 4.87 -24.88
CA SER A 538 -19.43 5.42 -24.18
C SER A 538 -18.27 5.66 -25.15
N ASP A 539 -17.79 6.90 -25.21
CA ASP A 539 -16.59 7.24 -25.98
C ASP A 539 -15.31 6.82 -25.22
N THR A 540 -15.41 6.68 -23.90
CA THR A 540 -14.29 6.31 -23.01
C THR A 540 -13.88 4.85 -23.23
N ALA A 541 -12.59 4.64 -23.50
CA ALA A 541 -12.01 3.31 -23.70
C ALA A 541 -11.55 2.69 -22.38
N TYR A 542 -12.47 2.54 -21.41
CA TYR A 542 -12.27 1.78 -20.18
C TYR A 542 -12.80 0.36 -20.37
N MET A 543 -11.90 -0.62 -20.48
CA MET A 543 -12.21 -1.96 -21.00
C MET A 543 -11.80 -3.10 -20.06
N TYR A 544 -12.46 -4.24 -20.25
CA TYR A 544 -12.10 -5.52 -19.67
C TYR A 544 -12.32 -6.66 -20.69
N SER A 545 -11.54 -7.73 -20.55
CA SER A 545 -11.63 -8.93 -21.40
C SER A 545 -12.77 -9.85 -20.97
N SER A 546 -13.44 -10.47 -21.94
CA SER A 546 -14.35 -11.59 -21.72
C SER A 546 -14.42 -12.47 -22.97
N TYR A 547 -14.77 -13.75 -22.83
CA TYR A 547 -14.93 -14.66 -23.96
C TYR A 547 -16.36 -14.64 -24.52
N ASP A 548 -16.81 -13.45 -24.94
CA ASP A 548 -18.11 -13.21 -25.55
C ASP A 548 -18.03 -12.99 -27.08
N ASP A 549 -19.14 -12.59 -27.71
CA ASP A 549 -19.23 -12.53 -29.18
C ASP A 549 -18.67 -11.22 -29.78
N GLU A 550 -19.09 -10.05 -29.27
CA GLU A 550 -18.74 -8.73 -29.86
C GLU A 550 -17.60 -8.04 -29.13
N CYS A 551 -16.63 -7.47 -29.88
CA CYS A 551 -15.50 -6.72 -29.34
C CYS A 551 -15.66 -5.20 -29.58
N GLU A 552 -15.58 -4.44 -28.49
CA GLU A 552 -15.72 -2.98 -28.44
C GLU A 552 -14.37 -2.26 -28.30
N ALA A 553 -13.26 -2.99 -28.41
CA ALA A 553 -11.92 -2.42 -28.33
C ALA A 553 -11.75 -1.29 -29.36
N ASN A 554 -12.10 -1.56 -30.62
CA ASN A 554 -12.01 -0.60 -31.72
C ASN A 554 -10.69 0.19 -31.71
N PRO A 555 -9.53 -0.50 -31.81
CA PRO A 555 -8.21 0.12 -31.69
C PRO A 555 -7.96 1.15 -32.81
N SER A 556 -7.24 2.24 -32.50
CA SER A 556 -6.88 3.26 -33.49
C SER A 556 -5.64 2.89 -34.32
N ASP A 557 -5.29 3.70 -35.32
CA ASP A 557 -4.04 3.60 -36.10
C ASP A 557 -2.92 4.52 -35.59
N LYS A 558 -3.09 5.19 -34.44
CA LYS A 558 -2.05 6.07 -33.86
C LYS A 558 -0.84 5.27 -33.40
N ASP A 559 0.29 5.96 -33.23
CA ASP A 559 1.46 5.40 -32.54
C ASP A 559 1.11 5.21 -31.06
N LYS A 560 1.05 3.95 -30.61
CA LYS A 560 0.63 3.59 -29.26
C LYS A 560 1.78 3.17 -28.37
N ILE A 561 1.79 3.65 -27.14
CA ILE A 561 2.69 3.14 -26.09
C ILE A 561 1.87 2.50 -24.97
N MET A 562 2.15 1.24 -24.70
CA MET A 562 1.53 0.50 -23.60
C MET A 562 2.39 0.59 -22.34
N VAL A 563 1.76 0.85 -21.20
CA VAL A 563 2.39 0.91 -19.88
C VAL A 563 1.78 -0.19 -19.01
N LEU A 564 2.64 -1.08 -18.52
CA LEU A 564 2.20 -2.15 -17.62
C LEU A 564 2.34 -1.70 -16.16
N GLY A 565 1.21 -1.68 -15.46
CA GLY A 565 1.14 -1.45 -14.02
C GLY A 565 1.64 -2.65 -13.21
N GLY A 566 1.52 -2.53 -11.88
CA GLY A 566 2.03 -3.54 -10.96
C GLY A 566 1.01 -4.53 -10.43
N GLY A 567 -0.29 -4.34 -10.66
CA GLY A 567 -1.33 -5.07 -9.92
C GLY A 567 -1.47 -4.61 -8.45
N PRO A 568 -2.00 -5.45 -7.54
CA PRO A 568 -2.40 -5.07 -6.18
C PRO A 568 -1.23 -4.63 -5.32
N ASN A 569 -1.29 -3.49 -4.62
CA ASN A 569 -0.21 -3.05 -3.74
C ASN A 569 0.19 -4.11 -2.69
N ARG A 570 1.47 -4.08 -2.31
CA ARG A 570 2.10 -4.97 -1.33
C ARG A 570 3.39 -4.36 -0.81
N ILE A 571 3.88 -4.82 0.34
CA ILE A 571 5.13 -4.32 0.92
C ILE A 571 6.29 -4.51 -0.07
N GLY A 572 7.02 -3.42 -0.34
CA GLY A 572 8.08 -3.36 -1.33
C GLY A 572 7.64 -2.97 -2.74
N GLN A 573 6.34 -2.98 -3.02
CA GLN A 573 5.73 -2.57 -4.28
C GLN A 573 4.46 -1.74 -4.01
N GLY A 574 4.66 -0.49 -3.59
CA GLY A 574 3.61 0.44 -3.22
C GLY A 574 3.18 1.35 -4.35
N ILE A 575 2.68 2.52 -3.96
CA ILE A 575 2.18 3.58 -4.83
C ILE A 575 3.28 4.23 -5.68
N GLU A 576 4.55 4.05 -5.30
CA GLU A 576 5.69 4.67 -5.97
C GLU A 576 5.82 4.20 -7.43
N PHE A 577 5.43 2.95 -7.69
CA PHE A 577 5.40 2.36 -9.03
C PHE A 577 4.18 2.82 -9.83
N ASP A 578 3.04 3.03 -9.16
CA ASP A 578 1.86 3.62 -9.79
C ASP A 578 2.15 5.04 -10.27
N TYR A 579 2.79 5.85 -9.42
CA TYR A 579 3.28 7.19 -9.74
C TYR A 579 4.09 7.21 -11.04
N CYS A 580 5.06 6.30 -11.17
CA CYS A 580 5.88 6.20 -12.36
C CYS A 580 5.05 5.86 -13.61
N CYS A 581 4.10 4.91 -13.49
CA CYS A 581 3.22 4.51 -14.59
C CYS A 581 2.31 5.67 -15.05
N VAL A 582 1.73 6.41 -14.10
CA VAL A 582 0.93 7.61 -14.37
C VAL A 582 1.77 8.65 -15.11
N HIS A 583 2.98 8.94 -14.63
CA HIS A 583 3.87 9.92 -15.27
C HIS A 583 4.27 9.51 -16.70
N ALA A 584 4.50 8.22 -16.95
CA ALA A 584 4.74 7.73 -18.31
C ALA A 584 3.54 7.99 -19.23
N SER A 585 2.33 7.65 -18.78
CA SER A 585 1.11 7.89 -19.56
C SER A 585 0.90 9.38 -19.83
N LEU A 586 1.00 10.22 -18.80
CA LEU A 586 0.82 11.67 -18.96
C LEU A 586 1.84 12.26 -19.94
N ALA A 587 3.13 11.96 -19.76
CA ALA A 587 4.18 12.52 -20.60
C ALA A 587 4.09 12.09 -22.07
N LEU A 588 3.80 10.81 -22.31
CA LEU A 588 3.74 10.30 -23.68
C LEU A 588 2.46 10.70 -24.39
N ARG A 589 1.36 10.87 -23.65
CA ARG A 589 0.11 11.44 -24.19
C ARG A 589 0.31 12.90 -24.58
N ASP A 590 0.96 13.70 -23.73
CA ASP A 590 1.31 15.09 -24.04
C ASP A 590 2.20 15.21 -25.29
N ASP A 591 3.06 14.21 -25.51
CA ASP A 591 3.94 14.12 -26.68
C ASP A 591 3.24 13.55 -27.94
N GLY A 592 1.96 13.22 -27.85
CA GLY A 592 1.10 12.83 -28.97
C GLY A 592 1.00 11.32 -29.24
N TYR A 593 1.52 10.47 -28.36
CA TYR A 593 1.25 9.03 -28.41
C TYR A 593 -0.15 8.73 -27.91
N GLU A 594 -0.75 7.64 -28.41
CA GLU A 594 -1.93 7.06 -27.78
C GLU A 594 -1.48 6.14 -26.63
N THR A 595 -1.77 6.53 -25.39
CA THR A 595 -1.29 5.77 -24.22
C THR A 595 -2.29 4.71 -23.79
N ILE A 596 -1.77 3.51 -23.55
CA ILE A 596 -2.54 2.35 -23.13
C ILE A 596 -2.07 1.92 -21.74
N MET A 597 -2.92 2.02 -20.73
CA MET A 597 -2.63 1.50 -19.39
C MET A 597 -3.17 0.08 -19.23
N VAL A 598 -2.37 -0.82 -18.65
CA VAL A 598 -2.80 -2.17 -18.26
C VAL A 598 -2.51 -2.38 -16.78
N ASN A 599 -3.55 -2.37 -15.95
CA ASN A 599 -3.42 -2.56 -14.50
C ASN A 599 -4.75 -3.01 -13.89
N CYS A 600 -4.73 -3.62 -12.70
CA CYS A 600 -5.92 -4.16 -12.03
C CYS A 600 -6.07 -3.75 -10.55
N ASN A 601 -5.35 -2.71 -10.13
CA ASN A 601 -5.44 -2.18 -8.78
C ASN A 601 -6.52 -1.07 -8.70
N PRO A 602 -7.62 -1.27 -7.96
CA PRO A 602 -8.72 -0.32 -7.91
C PRO A 602 -8.41 0.97 -7.13
N GLU A 603 -7.39 0.95 -6.27
CA GLU A 603 -7.06 2.08 -5.38
C GLU A 603 -6.26 3.19 -6.10
N THR A 604 -5.84 2.95 -7.34
CA THR A 604 -4.75 3.71 -7.98
C THR A 604 -5.22 4.76 -8.99
N VAL A 605 -4.34 5.74 -9.25
CA VAL A 605 -4.57 6.78 -10.26
C VAL A 605 -4.32 6.22 -11.66
N SER A 606 -3.45 5.23 -11.84
CA SER A 606 -3.24 4.61 -13.16
C SER A 606 -4.50 3.96 -13.73
N THR A 607 -5.37 3.41 -12.88
CA THR A 607 -6.66 2.83 -13.29
C THR A 607 -7.81 3.85 -13.29
N ASP A 608 -7.51 5.15 -13.19
CA ASP A 608 -8.44 6.21 -13.59
C ASP A 608 -8.45 6.32 -15.12
N TYR A 609 -9.64 6.31 -15.73
CA TYR A 609 -9.80 6.43 -17.17
C TYR A 609 -9.32 7.80 -17.70
N ASP A 610 -9.18 8.82 -16.84
CA ASP A 610 -8.64 10.12 -17.21
C ASP A 610 -7.10 10.10 -17.41
N THR A 611 -6.41 9.07 -16.93
CA THR A 611 -4.94 8.98 -16.91
C THR A 611 -4.34 8.56 -18.27
N SER A 612 -5.03 7.73 -19.04
CA SER A 612 -4.57 7.22 -20.33
C SER A 612 -5.65 7.37 -21.40
N ASP A 613 -5.27 7.31 -22.69
CA ASP A 613 -6.26 7.32 -23.77
C ASP A 613 -7.12 6.06 -23.76
N ARG A 614 -6.52 4.93 -23.33
CA ARG A 614 -7.15 3.61 -23.27
C ARG A 614 -6.73 2.91 -21.98
N LEU A 615 -7.69 2.35 -21.26
CA LEU A 615 -7.46 1.61 -20.01
C LEU A 615 -7.98 0.19 -20.16
N TYR A 616 -7.10 -0.78 -19.97
CA TYR A 616 -7.44 -2.19 -19.81
C TYR A 616 -7.32 -2.58 -18.35
N PHE A 617 -8.46 -2.78 -17.70
CA PHE A 617 -8.51 -3.21 -16.30
C PHE A 617 -8.42 -4.74 -16.23
N GLU A 618 -7.19 -5.22 -16.46
CA GLU A 618 -6.88 -6.63 -16.66
C GLU A 618 -5.78 -7.10 -15.72
N PRO A 619 -5.79 -8.40 -15.35
CA PRO A 619 -4.64 -9.01 -14.68
C PRO A 619 -3.36 -8.77 -15.47
N VAL A 620 -2.28 -8.38 -14.79
CA VAL A 620 -0.98 -8.12 -15.44
C VAL A 620 -0.23 -9.44 -15.60
N THR A 621 -0.77 -10.34 -16.44
CA THR A 621 -0.17 -11.65 -16.74
C THR A 621 0.33 -11.73 -18.19
N LEU A 622 1.13 -12.75 -18.49
CA LEU A 622 1.58 -13.00 -19.87
C LEU A 622 0.38 -13.23 -20.82
N GLU A 623 -0.60 -14.01 -20.40
CA GLU A 623 -1.77 -14.34 -21.23
C GLU A 623 -2.57 -13.09 -21.58
N ASP A 624 -2.92 -12.31 -20.56
CA ASP A 624 -3.82 -11.16 -20.69
C ASP A 624 -3.11 -10.01 -21.46
N VAL A 625 -1.83 -9.74 -21.18
CA VAL A 625 -1.04 -8.73 -21.91
C VAL A 625 -0.86 -9.09 -23.38
N LEU A 626 -0.60 -10.37 -23.71
CA LEU A 626 -0.50 -10.81 -25.11
C LEU A 626 -1.83 -10.67 -25.85
N ALA A 627 -2.95 -10.93 -25.18
CA ALA A 627 -4.27 -10.72 -25.77
C ALA A 627 -4.53 -9.24 -26.11
N ILE A 628 -4.06 -8.31 -25.27
CA ILE A 628 -4.17 -6.87 -25.54
C ILE A 628 -3.23 -6.48 -26.69
N ALA A 629 -1.96 -6.91 -26.63
CA ALA A 629 -0.97 -6.63 -27.67
C ALA A 629 -1.39 -7.15 -29.06
N ARG A 630 -2.10 -8.29 -29.13
CA ARG A 630 -2.67 -8.83 -30.37
C ARG A 630 -3.65 -7.86 -31.04
N VAL A 631 -4.53 -7.23 -30.25
CA VAL A 631 -5.55 -6.31 -30.75
C VAL A 631 -4.96 -4.93 -31.00
N GLU A 632 -4.15 -4.42 -30.06
CA GLU A 632 -3.66 -3.05 -30.10
C GLU A 632 -2.46 -2.83 -31.02
N LYS A 633 -1.59 -3.85 -31.14
CA LYS A 633 -0.32 -3.79 -31.88
C LYS A 633 0.50 -2.55 -31.52
N PRO A 634 0.87 -2.37 -30.23
CA PRO A 634 1.53 -1.16 -29.78
C PRO A 634 2.88 -0.97 -30.46
N LYS A 635 3.32 0.29 -30.61
CA LYS A 635 4.67 0.63 -31.08
C LYS A 635 5.73 0.28 -30.05
N GLY A 636 5.40 0.41 -28.77
CA GLY A 636 6.28 0.08 -27.65
C GLY A 636 5.52 -0.29 -26.39
N VAL A 637 6.15 -1.10 -25.55
CA VAL A 637 5.64 -1.51 -24.23
C VAL A 637 6.69 -1.22 -23.16
N ILE A 638 6.28 -0.47 -22.13
CA ILE A 638 7.08 -0.15 -20.94
C ILE A 638 6.79 -1.19 -19.86
N VAL A 639 7.84 -1.89 -19.42
CA VAL A 639 7.79 -2.95 -18.39
C VAL A 639 8.57 -2.60 -17.13
N GLN A 640 9.30 -1.48 -17.15
CA GLN A 640 10.27 -1.10 -16.13
C GLN A 640 9.65 -0.26 -14.99
N TYR A 641 8.37 0.11 -15.09
CA TYR A 641 7.74 1.09 -14.19
C TYR A 641 6.80 0.46 -13.17
N GLY A 642 6.12 -0.65 -13.49
CA GLY A 642 5.17 -1.31 -12.59
C GLY A 642 5.78 -2.22 -11.52
N GLY A 643 7.08 -2.13 -11.23
CA GLY A 643 7.76 -2.99 -10.25
C GLY A 643 8.02 -4.40 -10.77
N GLN A 644 8.03 -5.40 -9.87
CA GLN A 644 8.50 -6.76 -10.21
C GLN A 644 7.57 -7.51 -11.17
N THR A 645 6.26 -7.26 -11.11
CA THR A 645 5.25 -7.98 -11.90
C THR A 645 5.52 -7.90 -13.40
N PRO A 646 5.54 -6.71 -14.04
CA PRO A 646 5.87 -6.62 -15.47
C PRO A 646 7.32 -6.99 -15.77
N LEU A 647 8.25 -6.78 -14.82
CA LEU A 647 9.67 -7.12 -15.00
C LEU A 647 9.88 -8.63 -15.21
N LYS A 648 9.13 -9.47 -14.48
CA LYS A 648 9.15 -10.94 -14.64
C LYS A 648 8.60 -11.40 -15.99
N LEU A 649 7.70 -10.61 -16.60
CA LEU A 649 7.09 -10.94 -17.89
C LEU A 649 7.97 -10.53 -19.08
N ALA A 650 8.92 -9.61 -18.89
CA ALA A 650 9.66 -8.94 -19.97
C ALA A 650 10.26 -9.90 -21.01
N ARG A 651 10.98 -10.94 -20.56
CA ARG A 651 11.61 -11.94 -21.46
C ARG A 651 10.57 -12.75 -22.23
N ALA A 652 9.49 -13.17 -21.58
CA ALA A 652 8.43 -13.95 -22.20
C ALA A 652 7.61 -13.13 -23.21
N LEU A 653 7.39 -11.84 -22.92
CA LEU A 653 6.73 -10.90 -23.82
C LEU A 653 7.57 -10.63 -25.07
N GLU A 654 8.87 -10.35 -24.91
CA GLU A 654 9.79 -10.14 -26.03
C GLU A 654 9.90 -11.40 -26.91
N ALA A 655 10.03 -12.59 -26.29
CA ALA A 655 10.06 -13.86 -27.02
C ALA A 655 8.75 -14.15 -27.79
N ALA A 656 7.62 -13.58 -27.34
CA ALA A 656 6.33 -13.66 -28.02
C ALA A 656 6.11 -12.54 -29.07
N GLY A 657 7.12 -11.67 -29.29
CA GLY A 657 7.10 -10.63 -30.31
C GLY A 657 6.54 -9.28 -29.86
N VAL A 658 6.40 -9.05 -28.55
CA VAL A 658 5.97 -7.74 -28.01
C VAL A 658 7.15 -6.76 -28.07
N PRO A 659 6.96 -5.52 -28.60
CA PRO A 659 8.03 -4.55 -28.73
C PRO A 659 8.33 -3.87 -27.40
N ILE A 660 9.20 -4.47 -26.59
CA ILE A 660 9.67 -3.87 -25.33
C ILE A 660 10.58 -2.67 -25.66
N ILE A 661 10.25 -1.49 -25.11
CA ILE A 661 11.06 -0.27 -25.26
C ILE A 661 11.78 0.08 -23.96
N GLY A 662 12.80 0.93 -24.04
CA GLY A 662 13.67 1.23 -22.90
C GLY A 662 14.72 0.14 -22.68
N THR A 663 15.13 -0.06 -21.41
CA THR A 663 16.15 -1.07 -21.08
C THR A 663 15.66 -2.45 -21.47
N SER A 664 16.44 -3.16 -22.29
CA SER A 664 16.05 -4.47 -22.84
C SER A 664 15.84 -5.54 -21.76
N PRO A 665 15.00 -6.56 -22.00
CA PRO A 665 14.82 -7.68 -21.08
C PRO A 665 16.13 -8.42 -20.73
N ASP A 666 17.05 -8.55 -21.69
CA ASP A 666 18.38 -9.13 -21.43
C ASP A 666 19.25 -8.23 -20.53
N ALA A 667 19.21 -6.92 -20.73
CA ALA A 667 19.90 -5.97 -19.86
C ALA A 667 19.35 -5.97 -18.42
N ILE A 668 18.03 -6.11 -18.28
CA ILE A 668 17.37 -6.28 -16.98
C ILE A 668 17.88 -7.56 -16.33
N ASP A 669 17.88 -8.68 -17.07
CA ASP A 669 18.38 -9.96 -16.59
C ASP A 669 19.87 -9.91 -16.21
N ARG A 670 20.72 -9.16 -16.93
CA ARG A 670 22.14 -8.99 -16.58
C ARG A 670 22.36 -8.38 -15.20
N ALA A 671 21.43 -7.57 -14.70
CA ALA A 671 21.52 -6.95 -13.39
C ALA A 671 20.85 -7.78 -12.28
N GLU A 672 19.75 -8.46 -12.61
CA GLU A 672 19.00 -9.31 -11.67
C GLU A 672 19.67 -10.68 -11.45
N ASP A 673 20.29 -11.24 -12.50
CA ASP A 673 21.07 -12.46 -12.42
C ASP A 673 22.44 -12.19 -11.79
N ARG A 674 22.70 -12.87 -10.67
CA ARG A 674 23.86 -12.58 -9.83
C ARG A 674 25.19 -12.97 -10.47
N GLU A 675 25.24 -14.04 -11.27
CA GLU A 675 26.46 -14.44 -11.97
C GLU A 675 26.78 -13.46 -13.09
N ARG A 676 25.76 -13.08 -13.88
CA ARG A 676 25.91 -12.08 -14.95
C ARG A 676 26.29 -10.70 -14.39
N PHE A 677 25.70 -10.32 -13.25
CA PHE A 677 25.99 -9.05 -12.59
C PHE A 677 27.43 -9.02 -12.06
N GLN A 678 27.88 -10.04 -11.33
CA GLN A 678 29.25 -10.10 -10.82
C GLN A 678 30.28 -10.02 -11.95
N ALA A 679 30.04 -10.72 -13.07
CA ALA A 679 30.92 -10.64 -14.24
C ALA A 679 31.00 -9.21 -14.82
N ALA A 680 29.89 -8.45 -14.83
CA ALA A 680 29.88 -7.06 -15.26
C ALA A 680 30.66 -6.15 -14.29
N VAL A 681 30.50 -6.36 -12.98
CA VAL A 681 31.24 -5.64 -11.93
C VAL A 681 32.74 -5.90 -12.06
N ASP A 682 33.15 -7.15 -12.18
CA ASP A 682 34.57 -7.54 -12.31
C ASP A 682 35.20 -6.91 -13.55
N ARG A 683 34.47 -6.90 -14.67
CA ARG A 683 34.90 -6.26 -15.91
C ARG A 683 35.13 -4.76 -15.75
N LEU A 684 34.31 -4.09 -14.94
CA LEU A 684 34.43 -2.66 -14.66
C LEU A 684 35.48 -2.35 -13.58
N GLY A 685 36.00 -3.38 -12.89
CA GLY A 685 36.93 -3.24 -11.77
C GLY A 685 36.30 -2.51 -10.58
N LEU A 686 35.00 -2.72 -10.34
CA LEU A 686 34.28 -2.14 -9.21
C LEU A 686 34.39 -3.04 -7.98
N LYS A 687 34.23 -2.44 -6.80
CA LYS A 687 34.33 -3.17 -5.53
C LYS A 687 32.96 -3.70 -5.12
N THR A 688 32.86 -4.99 -4.81
CA THR A 688 31.71 -5.62 -4.16
C THR A 688 32.13 -6.21 -2.82
N PRO A 689 31.18 -6.46 -1.90
CA PRO A 689 31.45 -7.34 -0.76
C PRO A 689 31.99 -8.69 -1.25
N GLU A 690 32.86 -9.32 -0.45
CA GLU A 690 33.24 -10.72 -0.71
C GLU A 690 31.99 -11.58 -0.71
N ASN A 691 31.78 -12.35 -1.77
CA ASN A 691 30.53 -13.08 -1.96
C ASN A 691 30.73 -14.44 -2.63
N ALA A 692 29.72 -15.29 -2.52
CA ALA A 692 29.63 -16.55 -3.25
C ALA A 692 28.19 -16.93 -3.55
N THR A 693 27.98 -17.51 -4.73
CA THR A 693 26.70 -18.09 -5.14
C THR A 693 26.68 -19.58 -4.83
N VAL A 694 25.64 -20.03 -4.14
CA VAL A 694 25.49 -21.42 -3.68
C VAL A 694 24.09 -21.95 -3.97
N THR A 695 23.99 -23.26 -4.25
CA THR A 695 22.70 -23.92 -4.51
C THR A 695 22.36 -24.98 -3.47
N THR A 696 23.34 -25.43 -2.67
CA THR A 696 23.11 -26.40 -1.59
C THR A 696 23.61 -25.88 -0.25
N MET A 697 23.06 -26.41 0.84
CA MET A 697 23.47 -26.07 2.19
C MET A 697 24.94 -26.42 2.45
N GLU A 698 25.44 -27.55 1.96
CA GLU A 698 26.84 -27.95 2.12
C GLU A 698 27.79 -26.95 1.45
N GLN A 699 27.46 -26.52 0.22
CA GLN A 699 28.22 -25.47 -0.47
C GLN A 699 28.19 -24.15 0.31
N ALA A 700 27.03 -23.79 0.87
CA ALA A 700 26.87 -22.59 1.67
C ALA A 700 27.80 -22.59 2.90
N ILE A 701 27.87 -23.71 3.62
CA ILE A 701 28.72 -23.85 4.81
C ILE A 701 30.20 -23.76 4.43
N ASP A 702 30.63 -24.40 3.36
CA ASP A 702 32.03 -24.34 2.95
C ASP A 702 32.42 -22.93 2.48
N LYS A 703 31.56 -22.28 1.69
CA LYS A 703 31.80 -20.89 1.25
C LYS A 703 31.73 -19.88 2.40
N SER A 704 30.90 -20.11 3.42
CA SER A 704 30.84 -19.23 4.60
C SER A 704 32.16 -19.15 5.38
N LYS A 705 33.00 -20.20 5.33
CA LYS A 705 34.32 -20.21 5.99
C LYS A 705 35.33 -19.35 5.24
N GLU A 706 35.18 -19.23 3.91
CA GLU A 706 36.03 -18.41 3.06
C GLU A 706 35.67 -16.92 3.21
N ILE A 707 34.39 -16.57 3.14
CA ILE A 707 33.88 -15.18 3.25
C ILE A 707 33.92 -14.68 4.71
N GLY A 708 33.59 -15.57 5.65
CA GLY A 708 33.52 -15.28 7.08
C GLY A 708 32.22 -14.59 7.52
N PHE A 709 31.80 -14.87 8.75
CA PHE A 709 30.63 -14.25 9.38
C PHE A 709 30.90 -12.85 9.96
N PRO A 710 29.87 -12.00 10.14
CA PRO A 710 28.47 -12.21 9.71
C PRO A 710 28.28 -12.17 8.19
N LEU A 711 27.26 -12.87 7.69
CA LEU A 711 26.90 -12.95 6.27
C LEU A 711 25.49 -12.43 6.04
N VAL A 712 25.24 -11.83 4.88
CA VAL A 712 23.89 -11.59 4.36
C VAL A 712 23.55 -12.72 3.41
N VAL A 713 22.43 -13.40 3.65
CA VAL A 713 21.92 -14.44 2.76
C VAL A 713 20.79 -13.86 1.92
N ARG A 714 20.92 -13.93 0.59
CA ARG A 714 20.02 -13.24 -0.36
C ARG A 714 19.51 -14.19 -1.45
N PRO A 715 18.19 -14.42 -1.56
CA PRO A 715 17.61 -15.09 -2.73
C PRO A 715 17.73 -14.25 -4.01
N SER A 716 17.66 -14.90 -5.17
CA SER A 716 17.63 -14.25 -6.49
C SER A 716 16.20 -13.89 -6.94
N TYR A 717 16.04 -12.90 -7.83
CA TYR A 717 14.75 -12.46 -8.42
C TYR A 717 13.67 -12.01 -7.42
N VAL A 718 14.08 -11.47 -6.28
CA VAL A 718 13.21 -10.94 -5.23
C VAL A 718 13.35 -9.43 -5.09
N LEU A 719 12.28 -8.77 -4.67
CA LEU A 719 12.24 -7.35 -4.32
C LEU A 719 11.90 -7.19 -2.84
N GLY A 720 12.35 -6.10 -2.22
CA GLY A 720 12.00 -5.77 -0.84
C GLY A 720 12.67 -6.69 0.18
N GLY A 721 13.83 -7.25 -0.21
CA GLY A 721 14.61 -8.18 0.59
C GLY A 721 13.86 -9.44 1.01
N ARG A 722 12.91 -9.94 0.19
CA ARG A 722 12.11 -11.12 0.57
C ARG A 722 13.00 -12.29 0.99
N ALA A 723 12.77 -12.78 2.21
CA ALA A 723 13.56 -13.84 2.83
C ALA A 723 15.07 -13.55 2.92
N MET A 724 15.50 -12.28 2.92
CA MET A 724 16.88 -11.94 3.25
C MET A 724 17.10 -11.97 4.77
N GLU A 725 18.25 -12.49 5.20
CA GLU A 725 18.60 -12.57 6.61
C GLU A 725 20.11 -12.34 6.84
N ILE A 726 20.46 -11.72 7.97
CA ILE A 726 21.84 -11.64 8.43
C ILE A 726 22.10 -12.85 9.34
N VAL A 727 23.01 -13.72 8.94
CA VAL A 727 23.42 -14.90 9.71
C VAL A 727 24.77 -14.65 10.38
N TYR A 728 24.87 -14.98 11.68
CA TYR A 728 26.04 -14.65 12.49
C TYR A 728 26.99 -15.84 12.69
N ASP A 729 26.51 -17.07 12.46
CA ASP A 729 27.30 -18.29 12.56
C ASP A 729 26.74 -19.42 11.69
N GLU A 730 27.44 -20.57 11.69
CA GLU A 730 27.04 -21.75 10.91
C GLU A 730 25.67 -22.30 11.32
N SER A 731 25.29 -22.17 12.60
CA SER A 731 24.03 -22.70 13.11
C SER A 731 22.84 -21.90 12.58
N ASP A 732 22.98 -20.58 12.51
CA ASP A 732 22.02 -19.68 11.87
C ASP A 732 21.89 -19.96 10.37
N LEU A 733 23.02 -20.16 9.68
CA LEU A 733 23.03 -20.46 8.24
C LEU A 733 22.29 -21.78 7.91
N ARG A 734 22.53 -22.84 8.69
CA ARG A 734 21.83 -24.13 8.51
C ARG A 734 20.33 -24.00 8.67
N ARG A 735 19.90 -23.24 9.69
CA ARG A 735 18.48 -23.02 9.91
C ARG A 735 17.86 -22.26 8.75
N TYR A 736 18.48 -21.17 8.30
CA TYR A 736 17.99 -20.41 7.14
C TYR A 736 17.74 -21.33 5.94
N PHE A 737 18.68 -22.23 5.62
CA PHE A 737 18.52 -23.16 4.50
C PHE A 737 17.37 -24.16 4.67
N ASN A 738 17.07 -24.56 5.91
CA ASN A 738 15.94 -25.46 6.19
C ASN A 738 14.58 -24.74 6.17
N GLU A 739 14.53 -23.47 6.55
CA GLU A 739 13.28 -22.72 6.76
C GLU A 739 12.90 -21.82 5.56
N ALA A 740 13.87 -21.24 4.85
CA ALA A 740 13.63 -20.13 3.92
C ALA A 740 13.90 -20.43 2.43
N VAL A 741 14.65 -21.48 2.09
CA VAL A 741 15.05 -21.77 0.69
C VAL A 741 13.89 -22.29 -0.17
N SER A 742 12.78 -22.71 0.44
CA SER A 742 11.55 -23.08 -0.28
C SER A 742 10.97 -21.93 -1.13
N VAL A 743 11.37 -20.68 -0.87
CA VAL A 743 10.92 -19.48 -1.59
C VAL A 743 11.71 -19.23 -2.90
N SER A 744 12.85 -19.91 -3.07
CA SER A 744 13.68 -19.77 -4.28
C SER A 744 13.21 -20.74 -5.37
N ASN A 745 12.68 -20.21 -6.47
CA ASN A 745 12.29 -20.96 -7.68
C ASN A 745 13.52 -21.59 -8.37
N GLU A 746 14.05 -22.68 -7.82
CA GLU A 746 15.26 -23.39 -8.29
C GLU A 746 16.51 -22.49 -8.45
N SER A 747 16.47 -21.26 -7.94
CA SER A 747 17.47 -20.23 -8.19
C SER A 747 18.57 -20.24 -7.12
N PRO A 748 19.81 -19.86 -7.46
CA PRO A 748 20.90 -19.80 -6.50
C PRO A 748 20.68 -18.76 -5.39
N VAL A 749 21.28 -19.02 -4.22
CA VAL A 749 21.32 -18.12 -3.06
C VAL A 749 22.70 -17.46 -3.00
N LEU A 750 22.74 -16.15 -2.78
CA LEU A 750 23.97 -15.39 -2.60
C LEU A 750 24.32 -15.28 -1.11
N LEU A 751 25.58 -15.55 -0.80
CA LEU A 751 26.20 -15.28 0.50
C LEU A 751 27.12 -14.08 0.33
N ASP A 752 26.86 -13.00 1.04
CA ASP A 752 27.72 -11.81 1.05
C ASP A 752 28.30 -11.56 2.42
N ARG A 753 29.54 -11.06 2.46
CA ARG A 753 30.11 -10.47 3.67
C ARG A 753 29.23 -9.32 4.12
N PHE A 754 28.70 -9.39 5.34
CA PHE A 754 27.96 -8.26 5.90
C PHE A 754 28.92 -7.11 6.24
N LEU A 755 28.69 -5.95 5.62
CA LEU A 755 29.46 -4.74 5.84
C LEU A 755 28.94 -3.99 7.08
N ASP A 756 29.29 -4.48 8.28
CA ASP A 756 28.87 -3.82 9.53
C ASP A 756 29.37 -2.38 9.62
N ASP A 757 28.58 -1.49 10.24
CA ASP A 757 28.85 -0.04 10.36
C ASP A 757 29.09 0.70 9.03
N ALA A 758 28.57 0.21 7.90
CA ALA A 758 28.64 0.91 6.62
C ALA A 758 27.44 1.85 6.41
N THR A 759 27.66 2.98 5.73
CA THR A 759 26.57 3.90 5.32
C THR A 759 25.97 3.42 4.00
N GLU A 760 24.66 3.22 3.94
CA GLU A 760 23.98 2.82 2.70
C GLU A 760 23.57 4.06 1.88
N VAL A 761 23.63 3.94 0.55
CA VAL A 761 23.35 5.03 -0.39
C VAL A 761 22.53 4.51 -1.56
N ASP A 762 21.44 5.20 -1.89
CA ASP A 762 20.71 5.02 -3.15
C ASP A 762 21.08 6.12 -4.14
N VAL A 763 21.25 5.76 -5.41
CA VAL A 763 21.43 6.70 -6.52
C VAL A 763 20.45 6.39 -7.64
N ASP A 764 19.52 7.31 -7.88
CA ASP A 764 18.63 7.25 -9.05
C ASP A 764 19.24 8.04 -10.20
N ALA A 765 19.20 7.49 -11.41
CA ALA A 765 19.76 8.10 -12.62
C ALA A 765 18.97 7.74 -13.88
N ILE A 766 19.14 8.55 -14.93
CA ILE A 766 18.57 8.28 -16.25
C ILE A 766 19.70 8.17 -17.26
N CYS A 767 19.65 7.15 -18.12
CA CYS A 767 20.58 6.96 -19.22
C CYS A 767 19.81 6.86 -20.54
N ASP A 768 20.22 7.62 -21.56
CA ASP A 768 19.68 7.50 -22.93
C ASP A 768 20.59 6.71 -23.88
N GLY A 769 21.74 6.26 -23.38
CA GLY A 769 22.77 5.57 -24.15
C GLY A 769 23.90 6.44 -24.66
N GLU A 770 23.74 7.76 -24.62
CA GLU A 770 24.77 8.73 -24.94
C GLU A 770 25.28 9.43 -23.68
N ARG A 771 24.37 9.70 -22.73
CA ARG A 771 24.62 10.40 -21.48
C ARG A 771 23.91 9.70 -20.32
N VAL A 772 24.50 9.85 -19.14
CA VAL A 772 23.89 9.53 -17.86
C VAL A 772 23.71 10.82 -17.07
N VAL A 773 22.52 11.04 -16.54
CA VAL A 773 22.24 12.17 -15.64
C VAL A 773 21.73 11.62 -14.31
N ILE A 774 22.40 12.02 -13.24
CA ILE A 774 22.02 11.67 -11.87
C ILE A 774 20.74 12.42 -11.53
N GLY A 775 19.72 11.67 -11.11
CA GLY A 775 18.49 12.21 -10.56
C GLY A 775 18.66 12.65 -9.11
N GLY A 776 19.28 11.81 -8.27
CA GLY A 776 19.59 12.17 -6.89
C GLY A 776 20.44 11.11 -6.18
N ILE A 777 21.27 11.57 -5.24
CA ILE A 777 22.06 10.74 -4.33
C ILE A 777 21.46 10.87 -2.93
N MET A 778 21.04 9.74 -2.37
CA MET A 778 20.34 9.67 -1.08
C MET A 778 21.18 8.91 -0.08
N GLU A 779 21.60 9.58 0.99
CA GLU A 779 22.32 8.95 2.10
C GLU A 779 21.30 8.42 3.11
N HIS A 780 21.39 7.15 3.47
CA HIS A 780 20.52 6.57 4.50
C HIS A 780 20.96 7.00 5.89
N ILE A 781 19.98 7.12 6.80
CA ILE A 781 20.26 7.35 8.21
C ILE A 781 20.67 6.01 8.84
N GLU A 782 19.86 4.97 8.69
CA GLU A 782 20.22 3.62 9.09
C GLU A 782 21.42 3.11 8.28
N GLN A 783 22.24 2.28 8.95
CA GLN A 783 23.38 1.62 8.32
C GLN A 783 22.95 0.49 7.37
N ALA A 784 23.85 0.11 6.47
CA ALA A 784 23.67 -1.06 5.61
C ALA A 784 23.35 -2.30 6.46
N GLY A 785 22.31 -3.04 6.03
CA GLY A 785 21.72 -4.15 6.80
C GLY A 785 20.34 -3.86 7.35
N VAL A 786 19.94 -2.58 7.39
CA VAL A 786 18.53 -2.20 7.34
C VAL A 786 18.19 -1.96 5.88
N HIS A 787 17.14 -2.62 5.39
CA HIS A 787 16.75 -2.52 3.98
C HIS A 787 16.41 -1.07 3.60
N SER A 788 16.88 -0.60 2.43
CA SER A 788 16.64 0.77 1.90
C SER A 788 15.20 1.27 1.98
N GLY A 789 14.26 0.36 1.76
CA GLY A 789 12.82 0.61 1.87
C GLY A 789 12.33 0.94 3.29
N ASP A 790 13.01 0.49 4.34
CA ASP A 790 12.70 0.75 5.76
C ASP A 790 13.63 1.82 6.39
N SER A 791 14.68 2.25 5.68
CA SER A 791 15.58 3.29 6.14
C SER A 791 15.00 4.68 5.88
N ALA A 792 15.20 5.61 6.80
CA ALA A 792 15.12 7.02 6.48
C ALA A 792 16.29 7.40 5.55
N CYS A 793 16.11 8.41 4.69
CA CYS A 793 17.20 8.89 3.83
C CYS A 793 17.15 10.40 3.60
N SER A 794 18.31 10.99 3.27
CA SER A 794 18.50 12.42 3.07
C SER A 794 18.95 12.73 1.63
N LEU A 795 18.32 13.75 1.03
CA LEU A 795 18.74 14.38 -0.21
C LEU A 795 18.86 15.90 0.01
N PRO A 796 20.06 16.51 -0.14
CA PRO A 796 21.34 15.84 -0.43
C PRO A 796 21.83 15.01 0.77
N ALA A 797 22.90 14.23 0.54
CA ALA A 797 23.65 13.54 1.59
C ALA A 797 24.09 14.51 2.70
N TYR A 798 24.04 14.08 3.96
CA TYR A 798 24.21 14.91 5.15
C TYR A 798 25.56 14.69 5.86
N THR A 799 26.24 13.56 5.62
CA THR A 799 27.59 13.27 6.17
C THR A 799 28.62 12.87 5.13
N LEU A 800 28.20 12.30 3.98
CA LEU A 800 29.14 11.81 2.96
C LEU A 800 29.96 12.94 2.33
N SER A 801 31.27 12.71 2.17
CA SER A 801 32.15 13.66 1.51
C SER A 801 31.85 13.75 0.00
N GLN A 802 32.14 14.91 -0.59
CA GLN A 802 31.96 15.13 -2.02
C GLN A 802 32.77 14.13 -2.87
N ASP A 803 34.01 13.83 -2.48
CA ASP A 803 34.88 12.89 -3.20
C ASP A 803 34.26 11.49 -3.30
N ILE A 804 33.61 11.02 -2.24
CA ILE A 804 32.91 9.72 -2.21
C ILE A 804 31.66 9.75 -3.10
N GLN A 805 30.91 10.86 -3.04
CA GLN A 805 29.74 11.03 -3.91
C GLN A 805 30.15 11.06 -5.39
N ASP A 806 31.23 11.75 -5.74
CA ASP A 806 31.73 11.82 -7.12
C ASP A 806 32.25 10.47 -7.62
N GLU A 807 32.86 9.67 -6.74
CA GLU A 807 33.21 8.29 -7.06
C GLU A 807 31.97 7.44 -7.33
N MET A 808 30.89 7.56 -6.54
CA MET A 808 29.61 6.88 -6.83
C MET A 808 29.02 7.35 -8.17
N ARG A 809 29.02 8.65 -8.48
CA ARG A 809 28.57 9.18 -9.79
C ARG A 809 29.31 8.51 -10.94
N ARG A 810 30.64 8.41 -10.83
CA ARG A 810 31.51 7.74 -11.82
C ARG A 810 31.18 6.26 -11.96
N GLN A 811 30.87 5.56 -10.87
CA GLN A 811 30.50 4.15 -10.90
C GLN A 811 29.12 3.95 -11.55
N VAL A 812 28.13 4.78 -11.20
CA VAL A 812 26.78 4.76 -11.80
C VAL A 812 26.85 4.97 -13.31
N GLU A 813 27.63 5.94 -13.78
CA GLU A 813 27.80 6.19 -15.22
C GLU A 813 28.36 4.96 -15.94
N LYS A 814 29.43 4.34 -15.40
CA LYS A 814 30.01 3.12 -15.98
C LYS A 814 29.02 1.96 -16.03
N LEU A 815 28.28 1.76 -14.94
CA LEU A 815 27.27 0.70 -14.85
C LEU A 815 26.14 0.92 -15.86
N ALA A 816 25.66 2.15 -16.00
CA ALA A 816 24.60 2.49 -16.96
C ALA A 816 24.97 2.09 -18.39
N PHE A 817 26.20 2.40 -18.82
CA PHE A 817 26.67 2.07 -20.16
C PHE A 817 26.96 0.57 -20.33
N GLU A 818 27.62 -0.09 -19.37
CA GLU A 818 27.93 -1.53 -19.45
C GLU A 818 26.65 -2.38 -19.48
N LEU A 819 25.67 -2.04 -18.64
CA LEU A 819 24.38 -2.72 -18.58
C LEU A 819 23.45 -2.34 -19.74
N GLY A 820 23.78 -1.31 -20.54
CA GLY A 820 22.96 -0.88 -21.67
C GLY A 820 21.61 -0.30 -21.23
N VAL A 821 21.60 0.45 -20.13
CA VAL A 821 20.40 1.10 -19.60
C VAL A 821 19.84 2.10 -20.62
N ARG A 822 18.50 2.13 -20.74
CA ARG A 822 17.73 3.10 -21.51
C ARG A 822 16.47 3.48 -20.73
N GLY A 823 16.48 4.66 -20.10
CA GLY A 823 15.49 5.09 -19.14
C GLY A 823 16.07 5.15 -17.72
N LEU A 824 15.25 4.83 -16.72
CA LEU A 824 15.64 4.87 -15.31
C LEU A 824 16.54 3.70 -14.91
N MET A 825 17.44 3.97 -13.97
CA MET A 825 18.11 2.98 -13.15
C MET A 825 18.30 3.50 -11.73
N ASN A 826 18.41 2.56 -10.80
CA ASN A 826 18.78 2.80 -9.41
C ASN A 826 20.02 1.96 -9.08
N THR A 827 20.94 2.50 -8.28
CA THR A 827 22.13 1.78 -7.81
C THR A 827 22.28 1.97 -6.30
N GLN A 828 22.55 0.86 -5.60
CA GLN A 828 22.76 0.85 -4.16
C GLN A 828 24.22 0.60 -3.82
N PHE A 829 24.75 1.42 -2.92
CA PHE A 829 26.11 1.33 -2.43
C PHE A 829 26.16 1.23 -0.90
N ALA A 830 27.23 0.63 -0.40
CA ALA A 830 27.66 0.73 0.99
C ALA A 830 29.01 1.46 1.04
N VAL A 831 29.13 2.46 1.91
CA VAL A 831 30.38 3.21 2.13
C VAL A 831 30.94 2.80 3.48
N LYS A 832 32.15 2.23 3.46
CA LYS A 832 32.87 1.80 4.66
C LYS A 832 34.34 2.14 4.57
N ASP A 833 34.89 2.74 5.63
CA ASP A 833 36.31 3.11 5.74
C ASP A 833 36.85 3.94 4.54
N GLY A 834 35.99 4.78 3.95
CA GLY A 834 36.34 5.60 2.78
C GLY A 834 36.31 4.86 1.44
N GLU A 835 35.78 3.63 1.40
CA GLU A 835 35.63 2.85 0.18
C GLU A 835 34.16 2.63 -0.18
N VAL A 836 33.87 2.63 -1.48
CA VAL A 836 32.53 2.44 -2.05
C VAL A 836 32.38 0.98 -2.50
N TYR A 837 31.42 0.27 -1.90
CA TYR A 837 31.06 -1.10 -2.24
C TYR A 837 29.71 -1.11 -2.95
N LEU A 838 29.61 -1.80 -4.08
CA LEU A 838 28.37 -1.97 -4.82
C LEU A 838 27.51 -3.08 -4.19
N ILE A 839 26.25 -2.78 -3.88
CA ILE A 839 25.29 -3.74 -3.32
C ILE A 839 24.48 -4.39 -4.44
N GLU A 840 23.81 -3.58 -5.26
CA GLU A 840 23.02 -4.01 -6.42
C GLU A 840 22.72 -2.86 -7.39
N VAL A 841 22.29 -3.21 -8.60
CA VAL A 841 21.78 -2.28 -9.61
C VAL A 841 20.40 -2.74 -10.06
N ASN A 842 19.47 -1.80 -10.10
CA ASN A 842 18.09 -2.00 -10.52
C ASN A 842 17.85 -1.22 -11.83
N PRO A 843 17.91 -1.85 -13.02
CA PRO A 843 17.80 -1.17 -14.32
C PRO A 843 16.33 -0.84 -14.70
N ARG A 844 15.63 -0.22 -13.75
CA ARG A 844 14.20 0.09 -13.78
C ARG A 844 13.89 1.30 -12.88
N ALA A 845 12.62 1.69 -12.81
CA ALA A 845 12.18 2.63 -11.78
C ALA A 845 12.34 2.02 -10.38
N ALA A 846 12.83 2.82 -9.44
CA ALA A 846 12.88 2.49 -8.01
C ALA A 846 11.81 3.26 -7.25
N ARG A 847 11.51 2.79 -6.03
CA ARG A 847 10.52 3.41 -5.16
C ARG A 847 10.88 4.84 -4.72
N THR A 848 12.16 5.21 -4.79
CA THR A 848 12.68 6.53 -4.44
C THR A 848 12.42 7.60 -5.50
N VAL A 849 12.07 7.21 -6.74
CA VAL A 849 11.87 8.13 -7.87
C VAL A 849 10.87 9.25 -7.58
N PRO A 850 9.70 9.01 -6.96
CA PRO A 850 8.78 10.09 -6.60
C PRO A 850 9.41 11.06 -5.60
N PHE A 851 10.03 10.57 -4.52
CA PHE A 851 10.72 11.40 -3.53
C PHE A 851 11.80 12.27 -4.17
N VAL A 852 12.67 11.69 -5.00
CA VAL A 852 13.71 12.44 -5.73
C VAL A 852 13.09 13.48 -6.67
N SER A 853 12.00 13.13 -7.37
CA SER A 853 11.32 14.06 -8.28
C SER A 853 10.73 15.25 -7.53
N LYS A 854 10.12 15.03 -6.35
CA LYS A 854 9.58 16.09 -5.50
C LYS A 854 10.68 16.96 -4.88
N ALA A 855 11.78 16.36 -4.45
CA ALA A 855 12.89 17.09 -3.87
C ALA A 855 13.62 17.98 -4.89
N THR A 856 13.84 17.46 -6.10
CA THR A 856 14.63 18.13 -7.15
C THR A 856 13.80 19.03 -8.07
N GLY A 857 12.50 18.79 -8.18
CA GLY A 857 11.63 19.43 -9.17
C GLY A 857 11.78 18.86 -10.58
N ALA A 858 12.59 17.81 -10.78
CA ALA A 858 12.68 17.11 -12.05
C ALA A 858 11.73 15.91 -12.06
N PRO A 859 10.75 15.84 -12.98
CA PRO A 859 9.84 14.69 -13.08
C PRO A 859 10.54 13.51 -13.75
N LEU A 860 11.36 12.78 -12.99
CA LEU A 860 12.28 11.76 -13.52
C LEU A 860 11.57 10.66 -14.33
N ALA A 861 10.38 10.24 -13.90
CA ALA A 861 9.57 9.27 -14.62
C ALA A 861 9.08 9.80 -15.98
N LYS A 862 8.69 11.07 -16.09
CA LYS A 862 8.33 11.69 -17.39
C LYS A 862 9.54 11.73 -18.31
N ILE A 863 10.69 12.17 -17.80
CA ILE A 863 11.93 12.32 -18.56
C ILE A 863 12.40 10.97 -19.11
N ALA A 864 12.42 9.95 -18.25
CA ALA A 864 12.84 8.62 -18.66
C ALA A 864 11.82 7.92 -19.57
N ALA A 865 10.52 8.15 -19.42
CA ALA A 865 9.52 7.63 -20.36
C ALA A 865 9.76 8.15 -21.79
N ARG A 866 10.09 9.44 -21.91
CA ARG A 866 10.49 10.06 -23.19
C ARG A 866 11.79 9.48 -23.74
N VAL A 867 12.79 9.21 -22.89
CA VAL A 867 14.00 8.48 -23.28
C VAL A 867 13.67 7.11 -23.87
N MET A 868 12.82 6.33 -23.18
CA MET A 868 12.40 5.01 -23.66
C MET A 868 11.63 5.10 -24.99
N ALA A 869 10.89 6.18 -25.22
CA ALA A 869 10.20 6.47 -26.49
C ALA A 869 11.10 7.10 -27.59
N GLY A 870 12.39 7.34 -27.30
CA GLY A 870 13.39 7.78 -28.29
C GLY A 870 13.80 9.26 -28.24
N GLN A 871 13.41 10.03 -27.22
CA GLN A 871 13.85 11.42 -27.03
C GLN A 871 15.05 11.48 -26.07
N SER A 872 16.22 11.88 -26.55
CA SER A 872 17.44 11.96 -25.73
C SER A 872 17.33 12.99 -24.62
N LEU A 873 18.14 12.83 -23.57
CA LEU A 873 18.25 13.77 -22.45
C LEU A 873 18.64 15.18 -22.93
N GLU A 874 19.50 15.25 -23.95
CA GLU A 874 19.88 16.49 -24.62
C GLU A 874 18.65 17.20 -25.23
N SER A 875 17.79 16.48 -25.95
CA SER A 875 16.59 17.05 -26.58
C SER A 875 15.55 17.54 -25.56
N GLN A 876 15.52 16.93 -24.39
CA GLN A 876 14.64 17.29 -23.28
C GLN A 876 15.21 18.41 -22.41
N GLY A 877 16.49 18.78 -22.58
CA GLY A 877 17.16 19.80 -21.76
C GLY A 877 17.52 19.34 -20.35
N PHE A 878 17.47 18.03 -20.04
CA PHE A 878 17.87 17.47 -18.75
C PHE A 878 19.26 16.86 -18.85
N THR A 879 20.30 17.70 -18.85
CA THR A 879 21.69 17.31 -19.13
C THR A 879 22.63 17.37 -17.92
N GLN A 880 22.14 17.85 -16.77
CA GLN A 880 22.90 18.06 -15.54
C GLN A 880 22.10 17.64 -14.30
N GLU A 881 22.80 17.18 -13.28
CA GLU A 881 22.23 16.84 -11.97
C GLU A 881 21.70 18.09 -11.24
N ILE A 882 20.54 17.95 -10.60
CA ILE A 882 19.94 18.99 -9.77
C ILE A 882 20.21 18.70 -8.29
N ILE A 883 20.91 19.61 -7.63
CA ILE A 883 21.18 19.61 -6.19
C ILE A 883 20.33 20.73 -5.56
N PRO A 884 19.29 20.42 -4.80
CA PRO A 884 18.42 21.43 -4.21
C PRO A 884 19.14 22.35 -3.21
N PRO A 885 18.68 23.60 -3.00
CA PRO A 885 19.20 24.52 -1.99
C PRO A 885 18.56 24.33 -0.59
N TYR A 886 18.04 23.14 -0.31
CA TYR A 886 17.38 22.73 0.93
C TYR A 886 17.59 21.22 1.13
N TYR A 887 17.31 20.72 2.34
CA TYR A 887 17.27 19.29 2.64
C TYR A 887 15.85 18.75 2.49
N SER A 888 15.78 17.56 1.90
CA SER A 888 14.59 16.71 1.85
C SER A 888 14.94 15.40 2.54
N VAL A 889 14.15 15.00 3.53
CA VAL A 889 14.34 13.75 4.26
C VAL A 889 13.10 12.89 4.09
N LYS A 890 13.31 11.64 3.67
CA LYS A 890 12.29 10.60 3.65
C LYS A 890 12.35 9.81 4.94
N GLU A 891 11.20 9.53 5.56
CA GLU A 891 11.04 8.59 6.68
C GLU A 891 9.87 7.64 6.38
N VAL A 892 9.81 6.49 7.07
CA VAL A 892 8.89 5.39 6.77
C VAL A 892 7.87 5.14 7.88
N VAL A 893 6.74 4.53 7.53
CA VAL A 893 5.76 4.01 8.50
C VAL A 893 5.72 2.48 8.46
N LEU A 894 5.73 1.88 9.66
CA LEU A 894 5.85 0.43 9.85
C LEU A 894 4.57 -0.15 10.45
N PRO A 895 4.07 -1.31 9.97
CA PRO A 895 2.77 -1.85 10.37
C PRO A 895 2.81 -2.68 11.66
N PHE A 896 3.86 -2.58 12.48
CA PHE A 896 4.03 -3.44 13.65
C PHE A 896 2.88 -3.33 14.67
N ASN A 897 2.24 -2.17 14.76
CA ASN A 897 1.06 -1.98 15.62
C ASN A 897 -0.15 -2.83 15.20
N LYS A 898 -0.22 -3.26 13.93
CA LYS A 898 -1.24 -4.19 13.43
C LYS A 898 -0.93 -5.66 13.78
N PHE A 899 0.33 -5.95 14.13
CA PHE A 899 0.82 -7.30 14.38
C PHE A 899 1.54 -7.39 15.73
N PRO A 900 0.81 -7.31 16.87
CA PRO A 900 1.42 -7.21 18.21
C PRO A 900 2.26 -8.43 18.62
N GLY A 901 2.13 -9.58 17.93
CA GLY A 901 2.96 -10.78 18.13
C GLY A 901 4.36 -10.70 17.49
N VAL A 902 4.56 -9.77 16.56
CA VAL A 902 5.82 -9.55 15.84
C VAL A 902 6.79 -8.75 16.69
N ASP A 903 8.08 -8.97 16.47
CA ASP A 903 9.15 -8.13 17.02
C ASP A 903 9.32 -6.86 16.17
N PRO A 904 9.12 -5.65 16.71
CA PRO A 904 9.13 -4.44 15.89
C PRO A 904 10.57 -3.93 15.70
N LEU A 905 11.34 -4.70 14.93
CA LEU A 905 12.77 -4.55 14.66
C LEU A 905 13.04 -4.41 13.15
N LEU A 906 13.96 -3.52 12.81
CA LEU A 906 14.44 -3.32 11.44
C LEU A 906 15.45 -4.41 11.03
N GLY A 907 15.56 -4.68 9.73
CA GLY A 907 16.49 -5.69 9.22
C GLY A 907 16.61 -5.67 7.70
N PRO A 908 17.22 -6.70 7.09
CA PRO A 908 17.54 -6.73 5.66
C PRO A 908 16.33 -7.00 4.75
N GLU A 909 15.18 -7.37 5.33
CA GLU A 909 13.92 -7.47 4.61
C GLU A 909 13.05 -6.24 4.90
N MET A 910 12.37 -5.70 3.88
CA MET A 910 11.47 -4.55 4.02
C MET A 910 10.13 -4.94 4.68
N ARG A 911 9.62 -4.11 5.59
CA ARG A 911 8.30 -4.25 6.25
C ARG A 911 7.42 -3.00 6.20
N SER A 912 7.97 -1.83 5.87
CA SER A 912 7.21 -0.57 5.82
C SER A 912 6.13 -0.59 4.74
N THR A 913 5.05 0.15 4.99
CA THR A 913 3.89 0.24 4.08
C THR A 913 3.85 1.55 3.30
N GLY A 914 4.54 2.58 3.77
CA GLY A 914 4.54 3.91 3.16
C GLY A 914 5.63 4.81 3.72
N GLU A 915 5.66 6.04 3.21
CA GLU A 915 6.69 7.02 3.49
C GLU A 915 6.12 8.44 3.61
N VAL A 916 6.88 9.30 4.27
CA VAL A 916 6.66 10.75 4.36
C VAL A 916 7.92 11.50 3.98
N MET A 917 7.76 12.77 3.62
CA MET A 917 8.86 13.67 3.33
C MET A 917 8.81 14.91 4.22
N GLY A 918 9.94 15.23 4.85
CA GLY A 918 10.17 16.49 5.55
C GLY A 918 11.14 17.37 4.78
N VAL A 919 10.89 18.68 4.77
CA VAL A 919 11.72 19.67 4.06
C VAL A 919 12.17 20.77 5.01
N GLY A 920 13.47 21.09 4.98
CA GLY A 920 14.05 22.13 5.81
C GLY A 920 15.30 22.76 5.19
N ASP A 921 15.72 23.91 5.71
CA ASP A 921 17.00 24.52 5.30
C ASP A 921 18.20 23.81 5.93
N THR A 922 17.95 22.98 6.95
CA THR A 922 18.94 22.10 7.57
C THR A 922 18.44 20.66 7.58
N PHE A 923 19.37 19.71 7.61
CA PHE A 923 19.04 18.29 7.79
C PHE A 923 18.19 18.06 9.06
N ALA A 924 18.52 18.73 10.16
CA ALA A 924 17.81 18.58 11.43
C ALA A 924 16.34 19.00 11.35
N GLU A 925 16.03 20.12 10.69
CA GLU A 925 14.66 20.58 10.43
C GLU A 925 13.89 19.61 9.52
N ALA A 926 14.54 19.17 8.42
CA ALA A 926 13.94 18.23 7.49
C ALA A 926 13.63 16.88 8.16
N PHE A 927 14.57 16.34 8.96
CA PHE A 927 14.39 15.11 9.71
C PHE A 927 13.31 15.26 10.79
N ALA A 928 13.25 16.38 11.50
CA ALA A 928 12.20 16.66 12.48
C ALA A 928 10.80 16.63 11.87
N LYS A 929 10.64 17.23 10.69
CA LYS A 929 9.38 17.18 9.94
C LYS A 929 9.06 15.77 9.45
N ALA A 930 10.04 15.03 8.92
CA ALA A 930 9.82 13.66 8.48
C ALA A 930 9.34 12.75 9.65
N ASP A 931 10.01 12.81 10.80
CA ASP A 931 9.63 12.07 12.00
C ASP A 931 8.21 12.42 12.50
N LEU A 932 7.87 13.71 12.55
CA LEU A 932 6.53 14.18 12.92
C LEU A 932 5.47 13.73 11.90
N GLY A 933 5.84 13.67 10.62
CA GLY A 933 5.01 13.14 9.54
C GLY A 933 4.66 11.66 9.74
N CYS A 934 5.57 10.88 10.34
CA CYS A 934 5.32 9.49 10.75
C CYS A 934 4.56 9.35 12.07
N GLY A 935 4.13 10.45 12.69
CA GLY A 935 3.41 10.46 13.97
C GLY A 935 4.31 10.29 15.19
N LYS A 936 5.65 10.37 15.05
CA LYS A 936 6.56 10.36 16.20
C LYS A 936 6.49 11.72 16.89
N GLN A 937 6.22 11.73 18.20
CA GLN A 937 6.27 12.95 19.00
C GLN A 937 7.60 13.07 19.75
N TYR A 938 8.07 14.30 19.90
CA TYR A 938 9.25 14.63 20.70
C TYR A 938 8.82 15.16 22.06
N SER A 939 9.20 14.47 23.13
CA SER A 939 9.03 15.00 24.48
C SER A 939 10.09 16.06 24.78
N GLU A 940 9.68 17.27 25.19
CA GLU A 940 10.61 18.36 25.56
C GLU A 940 11.54 17.98 26.72
N LYS A 941 11.09 17.09 27.62
CA LYS A 941 11.81 16.59 28.79
C LYS A 941 11.33 15.19 29.13
N GLY A 942 12.16 14.43 29.82
CA GLY A 942 11.80 13.10 30.30
C GLY A 942 13.01 12.24 30.57
N ARG A 943 12.83 10.93 30.49
CA ARG A 943 13.89 9.95 30.75
C ARG A 943 14.11 9.08 29.53
N ALA A 944 15.38 8.93 29.14
CA ALA A 944 15.81 8.09 28.04
C ALA A 944 16.42 6.79 28.54
N LEU A 945 16.07 5.65 27.92
CA LEU A 945 16.70 4.36 28.18
C LEU A 945 17.75 4.05 27.11
N LEU A 946 18.98 3.72 27.53
CA LEU A 946 20.08 3.32 26.66
C LEU A 946 20.45 1.85 26.89
N SER A 947 20.24 1.01 25.88
CA SER A 947 20.64 -0.41 25.89
C SER A 947 21.15 -0.81 24.51
N VAL A 948 22.48 -0.70 24.32
CA VAL A 948 23.11 -0.80 22.99
C VAL A 948 24.05 -2.01 22.86
N ARG A 949 24.22 -2.50 21.62
CA ARG A 949 25.19 -3.56 21.25
C ARG A 949 26.63 -3.11 21.50
N ASN A 950 27.57 -4.06 21.44
CA ASN A 950 28.96 -3.79 21.79
C ASN A 950 29.64 -2.78 20.85
N ASN A 951 29.41 -2.87 19.54
CA ASN A 951 30.04 -1.98 18.55
C ASN A 951 29.61 -0.51 18.73
N ASP A 952 28.40 -0.30 19.25
CA ASP A 952 27.83 1.03 19.48
C ASP A 952 28.34 1.71 20.77
N LYS A 953 28.99 0.96 21.67
CA LYS A 953 29.38 1.46 23.00
C LYS A 953 30.36 2.63 22.97
N GLN A 954 31.19 2.76 21.94
CA GLN A 954 32.07 3.93 21.84
C GLN A 954 31.29 5.20 21.50
N ARG A 955 30.37 5.08 20.53
CA ARG A 955 29.56 6.20 20.01
C ARG A 955 28.43 6.61 20.96
N VAL A 956 27.91 5.69 21.77
CA VAL A 956 26.80 5.97 22.71
C VAL A 956 27.15 7.04 23.76
N VAL A 957 28.43 7.26 24.05
CA VAL A 957 28.90 8.31 24.98
C VAL A 957 28.52 9.70 24.47
N ASP A 958 28.77 9.99 23.19
CA ASP A 958 28.40 11.28 22.58
C ASP A 958 26.87 11.44 22.51
N LEU A 959 26.17 10.36 22.16
CA LEU A 959 24.70 10.35 22.15
C LEU A 959 24.12 10.67 23.54
N ALA A 960 24.65 10.05 24.60
CA ALA A 960 24.25 10.31 25.98
C ALA A 960 24.51 11.77 26.38
N ALA A 961 25.65 12.34 25.98
CA ALA A 961 25.96 13.75 26.23
C ALA A 961 24.96 14.69 25.53
N LYS A 962 24.55 14.37 24.30
CA LYS A 962 23.50 15.12 23.56
C LYS A 962 22.16 15.04 24.28
N LEU A 963 21.73 13.85 24.70
CA LEU A 963 20.49 13.67 25.45
C LEU A 963 20.46 14.47 26.77
N ILE A 964 21.57 14.46 27.52
CA ILE A 964 21.70 15.28 28.74
C ILE A 964 21.59 16.77 28.42
N LYS A 965 22.23 17.22 27.33
CA LYS A 965 22.14 18.62 26.89
C LYS A 965 20.72 19.02 26.48
N LEU A 966 19.93 18.08 25.95
CA LEU A 966 18.50 18.24 25.66
C LEU A 966 17.61 18.15 26.92
N GLY A 967 18.19 17.88 28.10
CA GLY A 967 17.48 17.85 29.38
C GLY A 967 16.92 16.48 29.79
N PHE A 968 17.33 15.39 29.13
CA PHE A 968 16.91 14.05 29.51
C PHE A 968 17.67 13.53 30.74
N GLU A 969 16.94 12.86 31.62
CA GLU A 969 17.54 11.93 32.58
C GLU A 969 17.85 10.60 31.87
N LEU A 970 18.92 9.91 32.28
CA LEU A 970 19.34 8.69 31.61
C LEU A 970 19.15 7.45 32.50
N ASP A 971 18.62 6.39 31.90
CA ASP A 971 18.74 5.01 32.36
C ASP A 971 19.63 4.22 31.41
N ALA A 972 20.39 3.27 31.94
CA ALA A 972 21.13 2.34 31.10
C ALA A 972 21.19 0.94 31.69
N THR A 973 21.12 -0.07 30.81
CA THR A 973 21.39 -1.47 31.20
C THR A 973 22.87 -1.65 31.53
N HIS A 974 23.21 -2.65 32.35
CA HIS A 974 24.55 -2.80 32.96
C HIS A 974 25.73 -2.56 32.01
N GLY A 975 25.77 -3.24 30.87
CA GLY A 975 26.88 -3.13 29.92
C GLY A 975 27.02 -1.74 29.29
N THR A 976 25.93 -1.01 29.11
CA THR A 976 25.94 0.39 28.62
C THR A 976 26.29 1.36 29.75
N ALA A 977 25.76 1.12 30.97
CA ALA A 977 26.03 1.95 32.14
C ALA A 977 27.52 1.98 32.52
N VAL A 978 28.23 0.85 32.39
CA VAL A 978 29.68 0.77 32.66
C VAL A 978 30.47 1.71 31.75
N VAL A 979 30.24 1.65 30.43
CA VAL A 979 30.98 2.47 29.45
C VAL A 979 30.66 3.95 29.61
N LEU A 980 29.40 4.29 29.88
CA LEU A 980 29.02 5.68 30.19
C LEU A 980 29.73 6.17 31.46
N GLY A 981 29.78 5.35 32.51
CA GLY A 981 30.46 5.68 33.77
C GLY A 981 31.97 5.90 33.58
N GLU A 982 32.63 5.08 32.77
CA GLU A 982 34.04 5.25 32.38
C GLU A 982 34.29 6.59 31.65
N ALA A 983 33.30 7.07 30.91
CA ALA A 983 33.32 8.37 30.25
C ALA A 983 32.83 9.54 31.14
N GLY A 984 32.51 9.30 32.41
CA GLY A 984 32.06 10.32 33.37
C GLY A 984 30.56 10.60 33.36
N ILE A 985 29.75 9.83 32.63
CA ILE A 985 28.29 9.93 32.59
C ILE A 985 27.69 8.82 33.45
N ASN A 986 27.00 9.17 34.54
CA ASN A 986 26.43 8.18 35.47
C ASN A 986 24.91 8.04 35.27
N PRO A 987 24.43 7.16 34.37
CA PRO A 987 23.00 6.90 34.23
C PRO A 987 22.47 6.13 35.45
N ARG A 988 21.14 6.17 35.66
CA ARG A 988 20.48 5.26 36.61
C ARG A 988 20.54 3.84 36.04
N LEU A 989 21.18 2.93 36.77
CA LEU A 989 21.24 1.52 36.38
C LEU A 989 19.83 0.91 36.38
N VAL A 990 19.47 0.20 35.31
CA VAL A 990 18.21 -0.54 35.20
C VAL A 990 18.45 -2.02 34.89
N ASN A 991 17.65 -2.87 35.52
CA ASN A 991 17.67 -4.32 35.34
C ASN A 991 17.01 -4.71 34.01
N LYS A 992 17.59 -5.68 33.29
CA LYS A 992 16.87 -6.47 32.29
C LYS A 992 15.77 -7.31 32.95
N VAL A 993 14.86 -7.85 32.15
CA VAL A 993 13.72 -8.65 32.65
C VAL A 993 14.17 -9.82 33.54
N HIS A 994 15.26 -10.48 33.19
CA HIS A 994 15.80 -11.62 33.96
C HIS A 994 16.71 -11.21 35.15
N GLU A 995 17.00 -9.92 35.35
CA GLU A 995 17.98 -9.45 36.36
C GLU A 995 17.33 -9.02 37.69
N GLY A 996 16.03 -8.73 37.72
CA GLY A 996 15.30 -8.37 38.96
C GLY A 996 14.13 -7.41 38.73
N ARG A 997 13.56 -6.85 39.80
CA ARG A 997 12.45 -5.87 39.72
C ARG A 997 12.71 -4.60 40.55
N PRO A 998 12.27 -3.41 40.10
CA PRO A 998 11.65 -3.14 38.79
C PRO A 998 12.67 -3.26 37.65
N HIS A 999 12.28 -3.92 36.55
CA HIS A 999 13.08 -4.03 35.32
C HIS A 999 12.59 -3.07 34.22
N ILE A 1000 13.31 -3.01 33.11
CA ILE A 1000 12.98 -2.24 31.90
C ILE A 1000 11.49 -2.27 31.53
N LEU A 1001 10.87 -3.45 31.42
CA LEU A 1001 9.46 -3.56 31.04
C LEU A 1001 8.48 -3.02 32.10
N ASP A 1002 8.79 -3.15 33.41
CA ASP A 1002 7.96 -2.57 34.47
C ASP A 1002 7.97 -1.03 34.33
N ARG A 1003 9.14 -0.45 34.02
CA ARG A 1003 9.31 0.99 33.87
C ARG A 1003 8.66 1.54 32.61
N ILE A 1004 8.74 0.80 31.49
CA ILE A 1004 8.04 1.15 30.23
C ILE A 1004 6.53 1.23 30.49
N LYS A 1005 5.95 0.18 31.09
CA LYS A 1005 4.51 0.12 31.42
C LYS A 1005 4.05 1.18 32.44
N ASN A 1006 4.96 1.70 33.25
CA ASN A 1006 4.68 2.77 34.20
C ASN A 1006 4.83 4.17 33.58
N GLY A 1007 5.09 4.27 32.26
CA GLY A 1007 5.30 5.55 31.58
C GLY A 1007 6.56 6.29 32.04
N GLU A 1008 7.58 5.59 32.55
CA GLU A 1008 8.80 6.24 33.04
C GLU A 1008 9.70 6.76 31.92
N TYR A 1009 9.55 6.26 30.69
CA TYR A 1009 10.40 6.62 29.55
C TYR A 1009 9.64 7.40 28.49
N SER A 1010 10.28 8.43 27.98
CA SER A 1010 9.84 9.19 26.81
C SER A 1010 10.63 8.84 25.55
N TYR A 1011 11.79 8.19 25.70
CA TYR A 1011 12.63 7.81 24.58
C TYR A 1011 13.45 6.54 24.90
N ILE A 1012 13.55 5.62 23.94
CA ILE A 1012 14.28 4.36 24.12
C ILE A 1012 15.25 4.15 22.95
N ILE A 1013 16.53 3.94 23.25
CA ILE A 1013 17.55 3.57 22.28
C ILE A 1013 17.94 2.13 22.56
N ASN A 1014 17.53 1.21 21.68
CA ASN A 1014 17.83 -0.21 21.81
C ASN A 1014 18.42 -0.80 20.54
N THR A 1015 19.75 -0.98 20.52
CA THR A 1015 20.45 -1.64 19.41
C THR A 1015 20.89 -3.04 19.83
N THR A 1016 20.71 -4.01 18.95
CA THR A 1016 20.92 -5.45 19.24
C THR A 1016 21.69 -6.13 18.13
N GLU A 1017 22.46 -7.15 18.47
CA GLU A 1017 23.26 -7.93 17.52
C GLU A 1017 23.30 -9.39 17.97
N GLY A 1018 23.16 -10.29 16.99
CA GLY A 1018 23.08 -11.72 17.24
C GLY A 1018 21.69 -12.15 17.69
N ARG A 1019 21.30 -13.34 17.25
CA ARG A 1019 19.91 -13.81 17.36
C ARG A 1019 19.39 -13.94 18.80
N GLN A 1020 20.20 -14.48 19.71
CA GLN A 1020 19.79 -14.61 21.12
C GLN A 1020 19.54 -13.24 21.76
N ALA A 1021 20.41 -12.25 21.49
CA ALA A 1021 20.23 -10.91 22.04
C ALA A 1021 19.01 -10.21 21.45
N ILE A 1022 18.70 -10.45 20.16
CA ILE A 1022 17.47 -9.98 19.51
C ILE A 1022 16.24 -10.57 20.22
N GLU A 1023 16.18 -11.88 20.44
CA GLU A 1023 15.04 -12.52 21.09
C GLU A 1023 14.88 -12.05 22.55
N ASP A 1024 15.98 -11.95 23.30
CA ASP A 1024 15.97 -11.48 24.70
C ASP A 1024 15.46 -10.03 24.84
N SER A 1025 15.61 -9.21 23.80
CA SER A 1025 15.23 -7.80 23.77
C SER A 1025 13.88 -7.53 23.09
N LYS A 1026 13.28 -8.53 22.44
CA LYS A 1026 11.96 -8.45 21.79
C LYS A 1026 10.88 -7.88 22.70
N VAL A 1027 10.89 -8.28 23.98
CA VAL A 1027 9.89 -7.84 24.97
C VAL A 1027 9.98 -6.33 25.24
N LEU A 1028 11.19 -5.75 25.17
CA LEU A 1028 11.40 -4.32 25.33
C LEU A 1028 10.81 -3.55 24.15
N ARG A 1029 11.09 -3.98 22.92
CA ARG A 1029 10.59 -3.31 21.71
C ARG A 1029 9.07 -3.42 21.58
N ARG A 1030 8.50 -4.59 21.89
CA ARG A 1030 7.04 -4.78 21.97
C ARG A 1030 6.41 -3.90 23.06
N GLY A 1031 7.04 -3.81 24.22
CA GLY A 1031 6.59 -2.92 25.30
C GLY A 1031 6.64 -1.45 24.90
N ALA A 1032 7.72 -1.00 24.25
CA ALA A 1032 7.85 0.37 23.78
C ALA A 1032 6.76 0.75 22.77
N LEU A 1033 6.50 -0.13 21.79
CA LEU A 1033 5.44 0.06 20.81
C LEU A 1033 4.05 0.08 21.45
N ALA A 1034 3.77 -0.84 22.38
CA ALA A 1034 2.47 -0.94 23.05
C ALA A 1034 2.17 0.27 23.92
N GLU A 1035 3.17 0.83 24.61
CA GLU A 1035 3.03 2.01 25.47
C GLU A 1035 3.33 3.33 24.72
N LYS A 1036 3.42 3.28 23.37
CA LYS A 1036 3.67 4.43 22.49
C LYS A 1036 4.92 5.26 22.85
N VAL A 1037 5.94 4.62 23.41
CA VAL A 1037 7.21 5.27 23.72
C VAL A 1037 8.05 5.32 22.44
N ASN A 1038 8.45 6.53 22.02
CA ASN A 1038 9.34 6.69 20.86
C ASN A 1038 10.64 5.89 21.07
N TYR A 1039 11.05 5.12 20.07
CA TYR A 1039 12.23 4.29 20.16
C TYR A 1039 12.98 4.20 18.83
N THR A 1040 14.29 3.99 18.91
CA THR A 1040 15.17 3.76 17.76
C THR A 1040 15.95 2.46 17.94
N THR A 1041 16.05 1.68 16.88
CA THR A 1041 16.79 0.41 16.87
C THR A 1041 18.18 0.49 16.26
N THR A 1042 18.57 1.67 15.76
CA THR A 1042 19.92 1.97 15.27
C THR A 1042 20.48 3.18 16.00
N LEU A 1043 21.81 3.23 16.13
CA LEU A 1043 22.45 4.37 16.78
C LEU A 1043 22.41 5.62 15.89
N ASN A 1044 22.46 5.45 14.56
CA ASN A 1044 22.39 6.56 13.61
C ASN A 1044 21.03 7.29 13.68
N ALA A 1045 19.92 6.53 13.71
CA ALA A 1045 18.59 7.11 13.90
C ALA A 1045 18.48 7.86 15.24
N ALA A 1046 19.14 7.36 16.29
CA ALA A 1046 19.17 8.05 17.57
C ALA A 1046 19.93 9.38 17.54
N PHE A 1047 21.04 9.45 16.79
CA PHE A 1047 21.74 10.72 16.55
C PHE A 1047 20.89 11.69 15.74
N ALA A 1048 20.24 11.24 14.67
CA ALA A 1048 19.34 12.07 13.86
C ALA A 1048 18.17 12.60 14.70
N THR A 1049 17.56 11.75 15.54
CA THR A 1049 16.52 12.12 16.51
C THR A 1049 16.98 13.23 17.46
N CYS A 1050 18.20 13.13 18.01
CA CYS A 1050 18.75 14.17 18.87
C CYS A 1050 19.01 15.50 18.13
N MET A 1051 19.39 15.44 16.85
CA MET A 1051 19.57 16.65 16.03
C MET A 1051 18.21 17.31 15.77
N ALA A 1052 17.20 16.53 15.40
CA ALA A 1052 15.85 16.99 15.12
C ALA A 1052 15.17 17.63 16.35
N HIS A 1053 15.33 17.02 17.53
CA HIS A 1053 14.80 17.58 18.79
C HIS A 1053 15.27 19.01 19.05
N ALA A 1054 16.50 19.34 18.67
CA ALA A 1054 17.06 20.69 18.81
C ALA A 1054 16.56 21.69 17.75
N ALA A 1055 15.87 21.22 16.71
CA ALA A 1055 15.53 21.98 15.49
C ALA A 1055 14.03 22.00 15.16
N VAL A 1056 13.16 21.64 16.12
CA VAL A 1056 11.70 21.64 15.94
C VAL A 1056 11.18 23.08 15.82
N ASP A 1057 11.16 23.61 14.59
CA ASP A 1057 10.42 24.83 14.26
C ASP A 1057 9.26 24.48 13.31
N LEU A 1058 8.06 24.36 13.89
CA LEU A 1058 6.84 24.08 13.12
C LEU A 1058 6.24 25.32 12.47
N SER A 1059 6.77 26.51 12.74
CA SER A 1059 6.22 27.77 12.24
C SER A 1059 6.46 27.98 10.75
N LYS A 1060 7.50 27.34 10.20
CA LYS A 1060 7.90 27.49 8.80
C LYS A 1060 7.35 26.36 7.94
N VAL A 1061 6.44 26.72 7.04
CA VAL A 1061 5.87 25.83 6.03
C VAL A 1061 6.18 26.34 4.62
N THR A 1062 6.62 25.45 3.73
CA THR A 1062 6.97 25.81 2.35
C THR A 1062 6.24 24.91 1.37
N SER A 1063 5.64 25.52 0.35
CA SER A 1063 4.97 24.78 -0.72
C SER A 1063 5.99 24.20 -1.71
N VAL A 1064 5.61 23.12 -2.39
CA VAL A 1064 6.40 22.50 -3.46
C VAL A 1064 6.73 23.51 -4.56
N GLN A 1065 5.78 24.36 -4.93
CA GLN A 1065 5.96 25.39 -5.95
C GLN A 1065 7.03 26.42 -5.52
N GLU A 1066 7.06 26.84 -4.26
CA GLU A 1066 8.11 27.72 -3.73
C GLU A 1066 9.47 27.02 -3.67
N LEU A 1067 9.51 25.73 -3.30
CA LEU A 1067 10.73 24.93 -3.28
C LEU A 1067 11.33 24.81 -4.69
N HIS A 1068 10.51 24.46 -5.68
CA HIS A 1068 10.95 24.32 -7.06
C HIS A 1068 11.36 25.67 -7.68
N ALA A 1069 10.73 26.77 -7.28
CA ALA A 1069 11.18 28.12 -7.64
C ALA A 1069 12.60 28.42 -7.12
N ARG A 1070 12.93 28.03 -5.88
CA ARG A 1070 14.30 28.17 -5.34
C ARG A 1070 15.31 27.35 -6.14
N VAL A 1071 14.94 26.17 -6.61
CA VAL A 1071 15.79 25.36 -7.51
C VAL A 1071 15.99 26.09 -8.83
N ALA A 1072 14.91 26.55 -9.47
CA ALA A 1072 15.00 27.28 -10.74
C ALA A 1072 15.88 28.54 -10.62
N GLU A 1073 15.80 29.30 -9.53
CA GLU A 1073 16.66 30.46 -9.28
C GLU A 1073 18.15 30.10 -9.14
N LYS A 1074 18.47 28.92 -8.61
CA LYS A 1074 19.86 28.43 -8.48
C LYS A 1074 20.44 28.05 -9.85
N TYR A 1075 19.64 27.51 -10.76
CA TYR A 1075 20.07 27.00 -12.06
C TYR A 1075 19.83 27.96 -13.25
N SER A 1076 19.13 29.08 -13.04
CA SER A 1076 18.96 30.16 -14.02
C SER A 1076 20.09 31.21 -13.95
N LYS A 1077 20.91 31.18 -12.91
CA LYS A 1077 22.12 32.00 -12.73
C LYS A 1077 23.35 31.21 -13.17
#